data_AF-A0A660E477-F1
#
_entry.id   AF-A0A660E477-F1
#
_cell.length_a   1.000
_cell.length_b   1.000
_cell.length_c   1.000
_cell.angle_alpha   90.00
_cell.angle_beta   90.00
_cell.angle_gamma   90.00
#
_symmetry.space_group_name_H-M   'P 1'
#
loop_
_entity.id
_entity.type
_entity.pdbx_description
1 polymer ?
#
loop_
_entity_poly.entity_id
_entity_poly.type
_entity_poly.pdbx_seq_one_letter_code
_entity_poly.pdbx_strand_id
1 'polypeptide(L)'
;MADQLVLETQKWLNATYGDVSGFGSVPEDGFTGWDTVYGLTRALQHELGITDLVDNFGPTTASLFDEIADEIVPGYSGNIAYIIQGGFWCKGIDPVAFDGEFSSDTESAVSTMKEYAGLSDTSGTLNSQFMAALLNMSAFTLVADGYEKIRTMQQQLNHDYLAYTGILPCDGIYQRDTNTALLYALQAEEGLDTDTASGTYGPMTQELTPTVYEGDTNNFVRILQWGLYVNNQTYTGDFDGTYSLDVSSAVSTFETDMALPSTSGASAGLDVFMSLLTSAGNPNRAAVACDTSHQINASEAAALNTAGYEYVGRYLTGTAGTGDNEVAKNLTTTEISTLTDAGLKIFPIYQDGASDSEDYFTEAKGKSDGRKAGLAAMELGFPDDAIIYFAVDVDIQDGDIAGTIAPYFTGVASGIAGFDFNVGIYATRNVVNTIITDGLAEKAFVSDMSTGFSGNLGFAMPTEWAFDQFSEVAFDDFYIDKVASNSSRSTAVSDFTAGGAVGGADDLAKINEIISDLGDTDSIFNFVKDVKIEATSEEYKVTTPAMDLSLKVDLEGSISDDDGDTSVTYNVNDGSVHVDLGDDISQLLAENTAGFTDTAVTASLDSVGSVIKNGEIKNKIDVSATATTITFKLDSTFEHESNNGKTYEIEYEITLVVSFHSIITPLPDWITATEADAHNSALTEIQGDAVRIMEGAAVVVGLAIGAIAIAGLIASGTFVVGYLVDAVALAVGAI
;
A
#
# COMPACT_ATOMS: atom_id res chain seq x y z
N MET A 1 14.29 27.13 -0.65
CA MET A 1 14.49 28.47 -0.02
C MET A 1 13.42 29.36 -0.61
N ALA A 2 12.77 30.23 0.17
CA ALA A 2 11.74 31.12 -0.35
C ALA A 2 12.34 32.05 -1.41
N ASP A 3 11.69 32.15 -2.57
CA ASP A 3 12.03 33.06 -3.64
C ASP A 3 11.35 34.42 -3.40
N GLN A 4 12.16 35.47 -3.40
CA GLN A 4 11.70 36.82 -3.07
C GLN A 4 10.72 37.37 -4.13
N LEU A 5 10.86 36.98 -5.40
CA LEU A 5 10.03 37.44 -6.50
C LEU A 5 8.74 36.65 -6.60
N VAL A 6 8.75 35.37 -6.20
CA VAL A 6 7.51 34.62 -5.92
C VAL A 6 6.74 35.28 -4.77
N LEU A 7 7.42 35.65 -3.68
CA LEU A 7 6.78 36.36 -2.56
C LEU A 7 6.18 37.72 -2.98
N GLU A 8 6.88 38.46 -3.83
CA GLU A 8 6.37 39.72 -4.38
C GLU A 8 5.16 39.50 -5.29
N THR A 9 5.16 38.43 -6.09
CA THR A 9 4.01 38.00 -6.90
C THR A 9 2.80 37.67 -6.02
N GLN A 10 2.99 36.88 -4.97
CA GLN A 10 1.93 36.50 -4.02
C GLN A 10 1.31 37.72 -3.33
N LYS A 11 2.16 38.65 -2.87
CA LYS A 11 1.71 39.93 -2.27
C LYS A 11 0.94 40.79 -3.25
N TRP A 12 1.42 40.89 -4.48
CA TRP A 12 0.75 41.65 -5.53
C TRP A 12 -0.62 41.05 -5.87
N LEU A 13 -0.72 39.72 -5.97
CA LEU A 13 -1.98 39.01 -6.18
C LEU A 13 -3.00 39.32 -5.09
N ASN A 14 -2.62 39.17 -3.81
CA ASN A 14 -3.51 39.47 -2.69
C ASN A 14 -3.90 40.96 -2.64
N ALA A 15 -2.96 41.87 -2.90
CA ALA A 15 -3.23 43.30 -2.87
C ALA A 15 -4.13 43.77 -4.02
N THR A 16 -4.02 43.15 -5.20
CA THR A 16 -4.73 43.57 -6.42
C THR A 16 -6.10 42.90 -6.54
N TYR A 17 -6.20 41.62 -6.17
CA TYR A 17 -7.39 40.80 -6.40
C TYR A 17 -8.07 40.27 -5.14
N GLY A 18 -7.52 40.50 -3.93
CA GLY A 18 -8.10 39.96 -2.69
C GLY A 18 -9.55 40.39 -2.42
N ASP A 19 -9.98 41.53 -2.97
CA ASP A 19 -11.36 42.02 -2.89
C ASP A 19 -12.24 41.58 -4.08
N VAL A 20 -11.68 40.86 -5.06
CA VAL A 20 -12.42 40.34 -6.23
C VAL A 20 -13.20 39.09 -5.85
N SER A 21 -14.50 39.11 -6.13
CA SER A 21 -15.38 37.96 -5.89
C SER A 21 -14.89 36.73 -6.65
N GLY A 22 -14.70 35.61 -5.94
CA GLY A 22 -14.23 34.34 -6.50
C GLY A 22 -12.70 34.18 -6.57
N PHE A 23 -11.92 35.22 -6.26
CA PHE A 23 -10.45 35.13 -6.27
C PHE A 23 -9.89 34.40 -5.05
N GLY A 24 -10.35 34.76 -3.84
CA GLY A 24 -9.84 34.20 -2.58
C GLY A 24 -8.52 34.87 -2.14
N SER A 25 -7.54 34.06 -1.74
CA SER A 25 -6.21 34.53 -1.31
C SER A 25 -5.15 33.49 -1.68
N VAL A 26 -3.90 33.93 -1.77
CA VAL A 26 -2.73 33.06 -1.94
C VAL A 26 -1.80 33.17 -0.72
N PRO A 27 -1.09 32.09 -0.32
CA PRO A 27 -0.09 32.17 0.74
C PRO A 27 1.05 33.11 0.33
N GLU A 28 1.56 33.90 1.29
CA GLU A 28 2.70 34.82 1.09
C GLU A 28 3.97 34.26 1.73
N ASP A 29 4.42 33.10 1.25
CA ASP A 29 5.52 32.32 1.81
C ASP A 29 6.77 32.28 0.91
N GLY A 30 6.68 32.82 -0.32
CA GLY A 30 7.73 32.79 -1.33
C GLY A 30 8.00 31.42 -1.92
N PHE A 31 7.10 30.44 -1.74
CA PHE A 31 7.20 29.14 -2.38
C PHE A 31 6.24 29.06 -3.56
N THR A 32 6.74 28.57 -4.70
CA THR A 32 5.86 28.17 -5.80
C THR A 32 4.99 27.00 -5.33
N GLY A 33 3.72 27.02 -5.72
CA GLY A 33 2.77 25.94 -5.45
C GLY A 33 1.45 26.18 -6.15
N TRP A 34 0.57 25.16 -6.09
CA TRP A 34 -0.75 25.21 -6.75
C TRP A 34 -1.54 26.45 -6.40
N ASP A 35 -1.57 26.87 -5.13
CA ASP A 35 -2.31 28.07 -4.70
C ASP A 35 -1.85 29.35 -5.42
N THR A 36 -0.53 29.51 -5.60
CA THR A 36 0.03 30.68 -6.30
C THR A 36 -0.33 30.63 -7.79
N VAL A 37 -0.20 29.47 -8.42
CA VAL A 37 -0.53 29.27 -9.84
C VAL A 37 -2.04 29.44 -10.09
N TYR A 38 -2.90 28.93 -9.22
CA TYR A 38 -4.34 29.16 -9.25
C TYR A 38 -4.70 30.63 -9.04
N GLY A 39 -3.99 31.33 -8.15
CA GLY A 39 -4.07 32.78 -8.04
C GLY A 39 -3.79 33.49 -9.36
N LEU A 40 -2.68 33.18 -10.04
CA LEU A 40 -2.34 33.76 -11.34
C LEU A 40 -3.41 33.44 -12.42
N THR A 41 -3.92 32.22 -12.45
CA THR A 41 -5.00 31.81 -13.38
C THR A 41 -6.29 32.59 -13.16
N ARG A 42 -6.73 32.71 -11.91
CA ARG A 42 -7.95 33.48 -11.55
C ARG A 42 -7.78 34.97 -11.81
N ALA A 43 -6.58 35.51 -11.56
CA ALA A 43 -6.24 36.88 -11.91
C ALA A 43 -6.37 37.12 -13.42
N LEU A 44 -5.82 36.22 -14.25
CA LEU A 44 -5.95 36.32 -15.71
C LEU A 44 -7.41 36.25 -16.15
N GLN A 45 -8.18 35.30 -15.62
CA GLN A 45 -9.60 35.17 -15.92
C GLN A 45 -10.36 36.49 -15.62
N HIS A 46 -10.07 37.13 -14.49
CA HIS A 46 -10.64 38.43 -14.15
C HIS A 46 -10.28 39.52 -15.16
N GLU A 47 -9.01 39.63 -15.55
CA GLU A 47 -8.55 40.60 -16.55
C GLU A 47 -9.19 40.36 -17.94
N LEU A 48 -9.51 39.11 -18.26
CA LEU A 48 -10.25 38.71 -19.47
C LEU A 48 -11.77 38.95 -19.36
N GLY A 49 -12.27 39.45 -18.22
CA GLY A 49 -13.68 39.74 -18.00
C GLY A 49 -14.54 38.54 -17.59
N ILE A 50 -13.92 37.41 -17.20
CA ILE A 50 -14.62 36.26 -16.63
C ILE A 50 -15.01 36.58 -15.18
N THR A 51 -16.26 36.32 -14.81
CA THR A 51 -16.78 36.60 -13.47
C THR A 51 -16.78 35.39 -12.53
N ASP A 52 -16.99 34.19 -13.08
CA ASP A 52 -16.99 32.94 -12.33
C ASP A 52 -15.59 32.32 -12.42
N LEU A 53 -14.72 32.75 -11.49
CA LEU A 53 -13.32 32.36 -11.46
C LEU A 53 -13.14 30.92 -10.98
N VAL A 54 -12.25 30.17 -11.62
CA VAL A 54 -11.95 28.76 -11.31
C VAL A 54 -10.46 28.48 -11.40
N ASP A 55 -10.00 27.48 -10.68
CA ASP A 55 -8.59 27.06 -10.59
C ASP A 55 -8.10 26.27 -11.84
N ASN A 56 -8.68 26.55 -13.01
CA ASN A 56 -8.36 25.86 -14.27
C ASN A 56 -8.28 26.81 -15.47
N PHE A 57 -7.28 26.61 -16.32
CA PHE A 57 -7.17 27.27 -17.63
C PHE A 57 -8.04 26.54 -18.67
N GLY A 58 -9.34 26.83 -18.67
CA GLY A 58 -10.30 26.18 -19.57
C GLY A 58 -10.47 26.84 -20.96
N PRO A 59 -11.33 26.25 -21.82
CA PRO A 59 -11.56 26.73 -23.18
C PRO A 59 -12.02 28.20 -23.30
N THR A 60 -12.80 28.70 -22.33
CA THR A 60 -13.23 30.10 -22.30
C THR A 60 -12.05 31.05 -22.09
N THR A 61 -11.19 30.74 -21.12
CA THR A 61 -9.96 31.50 -20.85
C THR A 61 -9.05 31.49 -22.07
N ALA A 62 -8.88 30.32 -22.71
CA ALA A 62 -8.07 30.18 -23.91
C ALA A 62 -8.58 31.08 -25.05
N SER A 63 -9.87 30.98 -25.38
CA SER A 63 -10.48 31.77 -26.46
C SER A 63 -10.35 33.28 -26.21
N LEU A 64 -10.60 33.74 -24.98
CA LEU A 64 -10.53 35.18 -24.66
C LEU A 64 -9.09 35.68 -24.64
N PHE A 65 -8.13 34.86 -24.22
CA PHE A 65 -6.72 35.24 -24.25
C PHE A 65 -6.22 35.40 -25.69
N ASP A 66 -6.58 34.49 -26.59
CA ASP A 66 -6.18 34.57 -28.01
C ASP A 66 -6.75 35.81 -28.72
N GLU A 67 -7.86 36.39 -28.25
CA GLU A 67 -8.39 37.65 -28.80
C GLU A 67 -7.48 38.87 -28.53
N ILE A 68 -6.65 38.82 -27.47
CA ILE A 68 -5.80 39.94 -27.04
C ILE A 68 -4.30 39.65 -27.15
N ALA A 69 -3.90 38.41 -27.43
CA ALA A 69 -2.50 37.97 -27.37
C ALA A 69 -1.57 38.80 -28.28
N ASP A 70 -2.04 39.17 -29.48
CA ASP A 70 -1.30 40.00 -30.44
C ASP A 70 -1.06 41.46 -29.96
N GLU A 71 -1.80 41.92 -28.94
CA GLU A 71 -1.63 43.25 -28.34
C GLU A 71 -0.57 43.28 -27.23
N ILE A 72 -0.21 42.10 -26.69
CA ILE A 72 0.75 41.96 -25.59
C ILE A 72 2.15 41.79 -26.18
N VAL A 73 2.73 42.91 -26.58
CA VAL A 73 4.07 43.01 -27.21
C VAL A 73 4.94 44.03 -26.47
N PRO A 74 6.26 44.12 -26.76
CA PRO A 74 7.13 45.10 -26.11
C PRO A 74 6.54 46.52 -26.07
N GLY A 75 6.29 47.02 -24.86
CA GLY A 75 5.64 48.32 -24.60
C GLY A 75 4.18 48.23 -24.13
N TYR A 76 3.59 47.03 -24.04
CA TYR A 76 2.35 46.79 -23.31
C TYR A 76 2.57 46.98 -21.80
N SER A 77 1.60 47.59 -21.13
CA SER A 77 1.60 47.84 -19.69
C SER A 77 0.25 47.48 -19.08
N GLY A 78 0.24 46.69 -18.01
CA GLY A 78 -0.98 46.30 -17.32
C GLY A 78 -0.84 45.06 -16.44
N ASN A 79 -1.95 44.69 -15.80
CA ASN A 79 -1.99 43.54 -14.89
C ASN A 79 -1.66 42.20 -15.57
N ILE A 80 -1.99 42.04 -16.85
CA ILE A 80 -1.63 40.82 -17.59
C ILE A 80 -0.11 40.66 -17.70
N ALA A 81 0.65 41.76 -17.81
CA ALA A 81 2.11 41.68 -17.79
C ALA A 81 2.64 41.26 -16.41
N TYR A 82 2.04 41.74 -15.31
CA TYR A 82 2.37 41.22 -13.96
C TYR A 82 2.07 39.72 -13.86
N ILE A 83 0.94 39.25 -14.40
CA ILE A 83 0.59 37.82 -14.37
C ILE A 83 1.62 37.00 -15.15
N ILE A 84 2.04 37.46 -16.33
CA ILE A 84 3.07 36.79 -17.14
C ILE A 84 4.42 36.77 -16.40
N GLN A 85 4.88 37.91 -15.87
CA GLN A 85 6.12 38.00 -15.11
C GLN A 85 6.08 37.10 -13.87
N GLY A 86 4.96 37.12 -13.12
CA GLY A 86 4.73 36.26 -11.96
C GLY A 86 4.73 34.76 -12.32
N GLY A 87 4.13 34.42 -13.46
CA GLY A 87 4.20 33.07 -14.03
C GLY A 87 5.65 32.63 -14.27
N PHE A 88 6.50 33.49 -14.87
CA PHE A 88 7.90 33.16 -15.09
C PHE A 88 8.69 32.96 -13.81
N TRP A 89 8.48 33.80 -12.79
CA TRP A 89 9.08 33.60 -11.46
C TRP A 89 8.68 32.25 -10.87
N CYS A 90 7.41 31.86 -10.98
CA CYS A 90 6.95 30.54 -10.57
C CYS A 90 7.62 29.39 -11.37
N LYS A 91 7.95 29.60 -12.64
CA LYS A 91 8.69 28.64 -13.49
C LYS A 91 10.21 28.65 -13.26
N GLY A 92 10.73 29.58 -12.47
CA GLY A 92 12.18 29.78 -12.33
C GLY A 92 12.86 30.36 -13.58
N ILE A 93 12.10 31.05 -14.44
CA ILE A 93 12.61 31.78 -15.60
C ILE A 93 12.65 33.26 -15.22
N ASP A 94 13.75 33.95 -15.54
CA ASP A 94 13.99 35.33 -15.13
C ASP A 94 13.46 36.33 -16.20
N PRO A 95 12.32 37.02 -15.98
CA PRO A 95 11.85 38.11 -16.84
C PRO A 95 12.51 39.47 -16.52
N VAL A 96 13.56 39.50 -15.70
CA VAL A 96 14.34 40.64 -15.20
C VAL A 96 13.59 41.54 -14.22
N ALA A 97 12.30 41.79 -14.44
CA ALA A 97 11.50 42.69 -13.65
C ALA A 97 10.12 42.11 -13.30
N PHE A 98 9.52 42.68 -12.25
CA PHE A 98 8.13 42.47 -11.86
C PHE A 98 7.47 43.85 -11.70
N ASP A 99 7.15 44.49 -12.82
CA ASP A 99 6.76 45.90 -12.90
C ASP A 99 5.49 46.14 -13.73
N GLY A 100 4.91 45.09 -14.33
CA GLY A 100 3.71 45.18 -15.15
C GLY A 100 3.97 45.73 -16.55
N GLU A 101 5.22 45.77 -17.00
CA GLU A 101 5.59 46.12 -18.36
C GLU A 101 6.02 44.85 -19.14
N PHE A 102 5.35 44.58 -20.25
CA PHE A 102 5.84 43.57 -21.20
C PHE A 102 7.01 44.20 -21.96
N SER A 103 8.24 43.98 -21.48
CA SER A 103 9.46 44.53 -22.05
C SER A 103 10.10 43.55 -23.04
N SER A 104 11.22 43.95 -23.66
CA SER A 104 12.05 43.00 -24.43
C SER A 104 12.61 41.87 -23.58
N ASP A 105 12.78 42.09 -22.27
CA ASP A 105 13.26 41.07 -21.34
C ASP A 105 12.14 40.05 -21.04
N THR A 106 10.90 40.51 -20.84
CA THR A 106 9.73 39.63 -20.74
C THR A 106 9.50 38.84 -22.03
N GLU A 107 9.63 39.48 -23.19
CA GLU A 107 9.59 38.81 -24.51
C GLU A 107 10.69 37.74 -24.64
N SER A 108 11.89 38.01 -24.11
CA SER A 108 13.00 37.06 -24.10
C SER A 108 12.73 35.87 -23.18
N ALA A 109 12.04 36.06 -22.05
CA ALA A 109 11.59 34.98 -21.17
C ALA A 109 10.57 34.06 -21.87
N VAL A 110 9.66 34.62 -22.68
CA VAL A 110 8.75 33.84 -23.54
C VAL A 110 9.55 32.97 -24.52
N SER A 111 10.49 33.58 -25.23
CA SER A 111 11.37 32.87 -26.18
C SER A 111 12.14 31.74 -25.48
N THR A 112 12.71 32.03 -24.30
CA THR A 112 13.45 31.06 -23.48
C THR A 112 12.58 29.86 -23.08
N MET A 113 11.36 30.11 -22.60
CA MET A 113 10.45 29.02 -22.23
C MET A 113 10.05 28.18 -23.44
N LYS A 114 9.78 28.80 -24.60
CA LYS A 114 9.47 28.06 -25.83
C LYS A 114 10.64 27.18 -26.30
N GLU A 115 11.88 27.67 -26.19
CA GLU A 115 13.10 26.88 -26.44
C GLU A 115 13.22 25.72 -25.45
N TYR A 116 12.96 25.97 -24.17
CA TYR A 116 12.99 24.96 -23.12
C TYR A 116 11.92 23.88 -23.31
N ALA A 117 10.73 24.27 -23.77
CA ALA A 117 9.65 23.37 -24.15
C ALA A 117 9.86 22.66 -25.50
N GLY A 118 10.90 23.00 -26.26
CA GLY A 118 11.20 22.36 -27.55
C GLY A 118 10.30 22.80 -28.71
N LEU A 119 9.64 23.96 -28.62
CA LEU A 119 8.71 24.39 -29.67
C LEU A 119 9.44 24.82 -30.95
N SER A 120 8.84 24.56 -32.10
CA SER A 120 9.36 24.98 -33.41
C SER A 120 9.29 26.50 -33.61
N ASP A 121 8.25 27.15 -33.07
CA ASP A 121 8.18 28.60 -32.91
C ASP A 121 8.80 28.99 -31.57
N THR A 122 9.90 29.74 -31.62
CA THR A 122 10.57 30.32 -30.45
C THR A 122 10.45 31.84 -30.39
N SER A 123 9.58 32.44 -31.20
CA SER A 123 9.32 33.89 -31.14
C SER A 123 8.70 34.28 -29.79
N GLY A 124 8.91 35.52 -29.35
CA GLY A 124 8.34 36.04 -28.11
C GLY A 124 6.82 36.32 -28.16
N THR A 125 6.11 35.78 -29.15
CA THR A 125 4.66 35.89 -29.28
C THR A 125 3.94 34.99 -28.29
N LEU A 126 2.76 35.42 -27.84
CA LEU A 126 1.93 34.67 -26.90
C LEU A 126 0.75 34.02 -27.62
N ASN A 127 0.28 32.91 -27.07
CA ASN A 127 -1.03 32.33 -27.40
C ASN A 127 -1.56 31.60 -26.16
N SER A 128 -2.81 31.14 -26.23
CA SER A 128 -3.48 30.47 -25.13
C SER A 128 -2.77 29.19 -24.68
N GLN A 129 -2.19 28.41 -25.59
CA GLN A 129 -1.45 27.19 -25.24
C GLN A 129 -0.20 27.51 -24.41
N PHE A 130 0.57 28.53 -24.82
CA PHE A 130 1.72 29.02 -24.06
C PHE A 130 1.29 29.52 -22.68
N MET A 131 0.20 30.30 -22.62
CA MET A 131 -0.27 30.86 -21.36
C MET A 131 -0.77 29.77 -20.41
N ALA A 132 -1.44 28.73 -20.91
CA ALA A 132 -1.84 27.57 -20.13
C ALA A 132 -0.62 26.82 -19.56
N ALA A 133 0.44 26.65 -20.36
CA ALA A 133 1.70 26.04 -19.93
C ALA A 133 2.48 26.90 -18.93
N LEU A 134 2.40 28.23 -19.05
CA LEU A 134 2.98 29.17 -18.10
C LEU A 134 2.23 29.15 -16.76
N LEU A 135 0.90 28.99 -16.78
CA LEU A 135 0.04 29.02 -15.60
C LEU A 135 -0.39 27.62 -15.12
N ASN A 136 0.55 26.67 -15.13
CA ASN A 136 0.38 25.34 -14.54
C ASN A 136 1.65 24.95 -13.75
N MET A 137 1.74 23.71 -13.26
CA MET A 137 2.91 23.21 -12.53
C MET A 137 3.98 22.52 -13.40
N SER A 138 3.83 22.50 -14.73
CA SER A 138 4.81 21.88 -15.63
C SER A 138 6.19 22.54 -15.52
N ALA A 139 7.25 21.74 -15.41
CA ALA A 139 8.63 22.21 -15.49
C ALA A 139 9.18 22.05 -16.92
N PHE A 140 9.98 23.01 -17.37
CA PHE A 140 10.60 23.02 -18.71
C PHE A 140 12.13 22.94 -18.67
N THR A 141 12.67 22.84 -17.46
CA THR A 141 14.09 22.67 -17.15
C THR A 141 14.31 21.31 -16.50
N LEU A 142 15.51 20.75 -16.66
CA LEU A 142 15.87 19.48 -16.05
C LEU A 142 15.75 19.55 -14.52
N VAL A 143 14.92 18.68 -13.93
CA VAL A 143 14.79 18.56 -12.47
C VAL A 143 15.90 17.67 -11.90
N ALA A 144 16.09 17.69 -10.58
CA ALA A 144 17.20 17.01 -9.91
C ALA A 144 17.29 15.50 -10.23
N ASP A 145 16.14 14.82 -10.26
CA ASP A 145 16.03 13.39 -10.55
C ASP A 145 15.75 13.10 -12.04
N GLY A 146 15.80 14.13 -12.88
CA GLY A 146 15.51 14.05 -14.31
C GLY A 146 16.70 13.55 -15.14
N TYR A 147 16.39 12.92 -16.27
CA TYR A 147 17.36 12.47 -17.26
C TYR A 147 17.38 13.39 -18.49
N GLU A 148 18.55 13.88 -18.87
CA GLU A 148 18.71 14.78 -20.03
C GLU A 148 18.20 14.16 -21.35
N LYS A 149 18.34 12.83 -21.52
CA LYS A 149 17.79 12.15 -22.69
C LYS A 149 16.26 12.10 -22.71
N ILE A 150 15.62 11.94 -21.55
CA ILE A 150 14.14 12.03 -21.45
C ILE A 150 13.72 13.46 -21.78
N ARG A 151 14.43 14.45 -21.26
CA ARG A 151 14.17 15.86 -21.58
C ARG A 151 14.29 16.14 -23.08
N THR A 152 15.34 15.64 -23.74
CA THR A 152 15.51 15.74 -25.19
C THR A 152 14.34 15.10 -25.95
N MET A 153 13.88 13.94 -25.50
CA MET A 153 12.69 13.27 -26.05
C MET A 153 11.42 14.10 -25.85
N GLN A 154 11.15 14.62 -24.64
CA GLN A 154 10.00 15.48 -24.34
C GLN A 154 9.98 16.73 -25.22
N GLN A 155 11.13 17.38 -25.40
CA GLN A 155 11.28 18.53 -26.30
C GLN A 155 10.96 18.16 -27.75
N GLN A 156 11.44 17.01 -28.23
CA GLN A 156 11.15 16.54 -29.59
C GLN A 156 9.67 16.17 -29.76
N LEU A 157 9.03 15.58 -28.74
CA LEU A 157 7.60 15.28 -28.74
C LEU A 157 6.76 16.56 -28.86
N ASN A 158 7.08 17.58 -28.06
CA ASN A 158 6.45 18.90 -28.18
C ASN A 158 6.73 19.55 -29.54
N HIS A 159 7.93 19.39 -30.11
CA HIS A 159 8.27 19.95 -31.41
C HIS A 159 7.43 19.35 -32.55
N ASP A 160 7.37 18.01 -32.61
CA ASP A 160 6.83 17.27 -33.75
C ASP A 160 5.32 17.01 -33.64
N TYR A 161 4.80 16.89 -32.42
CA TYR A 161 3.42 16.44 -32.15
C TYR A 161 2.57 17.44 -31.34
N LEU A 162 2.97 18.72 -31.29
CA LEU A 162 2.28 19.80 -30.56
C LEU A 162 0.76 19.83 -30.76
N ALA A 163 0.30 19.56 -32.00
CA ALA A 163 -1.12 19.59 -32.35
C ALA A 163 -1.96 18.51 -31.65
N TYR A 164 -1.33 17.43 -31.19
CA TYR A 164 -2.01 16.31 -30.52
C TYR A 164 -2.07 16.48 -29.01
N THR A 165 -1.00 16.99 -28.40
CA THR A 165 -0.85 17.03 -26.94
C THR A 165 -0.91 18.44 -26.33
N GLY A 166 -0.68 19.48 -27.13
CA GLY A 166 -0.28 20.78 -26.59
C GLY A 166 1.12 20.72 -25.97
N ILE A 167 1.44 21.72 -25.14
CA ILE A 167 2.76 21.87 -24.52
C ILE A 167 2.81 21.05 -23.23
N LEU A 168 3.63 20.00 -23.21
CA LEU A 168 3.87 19.15 -22.04
C LEU A 168 5.20 19.47 -21.35
N PRO A 169 5.40 19.07 -20.06
CA PRO A 169 6.66 19.27 -19.35
C PRO A 169 7.88 18.74 -20.11
N CYS A 170 9.01 19.44 -19.93
CA CYS A 170 10.34 19.05 -20.43
C CYS A 170 11.32 19.00 -19.24
N ASP A 171 10.96 18.19 -18.25
CA ASP A 171 11.61 18.09 -16.93
C ASP A 171 12.63 16.94 -16.84
N GLY A 172 12.64 16.04 -17.82
CA GLY A 172 13.47 14.84 -17.81
C GLY A 172 12.91 13.67 -17.00
N ILE A 173 11.65 13.73 -16.56
CA ILE A 173 10.96 12.64 -15.86
C ILE A 173 9.97 11.97 -16.81
N TYR A 174 10.10 10.65 -16.99
CA TYR A 174 9.09 9.89 -17.70
C TYR A 174 7.87 9.72 -16.80
N GLN A 175 6.74 10.22 -17.26
CA GLN A 175 5.49 10.26 -16.50
C GLN A 175 4.31 9.99 -17.43
N ARG A 176 3.11 9.87 -16.86
CA ARG A 176 1.87 9.62 -17.59
C ARG A 176 1.72 10.46 -18.85
N ASP A 177 1.89 11.78 -18.75
CA ASP A 177 1.75 12.69 -19.90
C ASP A 177 2.78 12.42 -21.00
N THR A 178 4.00 12.04 -20.63
CA THR A 178 5.05 11.67 -21.61
C THR A 178 4.73 10.34 -22.30
N ASN A 179 4.18 9.35 -21.58
CA ASN A 179 3.69 8.10 -22.19
C ASN A 179 2.52 8.36 -23.14
N THR A 180 1.56 9.20 -22.73
CA THR A 180 0.44 9.61 -23.57
C THR A 180 0.94 10.33 -24.82
N ALA A 181 1.96 11.18 -24.72
CA ALA A 181 2.59 11.82 -25.87
C ALA A 181 3.27 10.82 -26.82
N LEU A 182 3.92 9.77 -26.31
CA LEU A 182 4.44 8.67 -27.13
C LEU A 182 3.34 7.93 -27.89
N LEU A 183 2.20 7.67 -27.25
CA LEU A 183 1.04 7.06 -27.91
C LEU A 183 0.47 7.96 -28.99
N TYR A 184 0.36 9.27 -28.75
CA TYR A 184 -0.04 10.23 -29.77
C TYR A 184 0.97 10.31 -30.93
N ALA A 185 2.28 10.26 -30.63
CA ALA A 185 3.31 10.20 -31.67
C ALA A 185 3.15 8.96 -32.55
N LEU A 186 2.93 7.77 -31.95
CA LEU A 186 2.65 6.55 -32.70
C LEU A 186 1.42 6.71 -33.59
N GLN A 187 0.31 7.19 -33.04
CA GLN A 187 -0.94 7.40 -33.76
C GLN A 187 -0.82 8.40 -34.91
N ALA A 188 -0.05 9.48 -34.71
CA ALA A 188 0.24 10.46 -35.75
C ALA A 188 1.04 9.83 -36.90
N GLU A 189 2.06 9.01 -36.60
CA GLU A 189 2.84 8.29 -37.61
C GLU A 189 2.04 7.18 -38.32
N GLU A 190 1.08 6.55 -37.62
CA GLU A 190 0.07 5.65 -38.20
C GLU A 190 -0.90 6.37 -39.17
N GLY A 191 -0.90 7.71 -39.16
CA GLY A 191 -1.70 8.56 -40.03
C GLY A 191 -3.06 8.97 -39.45
N LEU A 192 -3.27 8.81 -38.15
CA LEU A 192 -4.47 9.28 -37.46
C LEU A 192 -4.43 10.79 -37.26
N ASP A 193 -5.52 11.47 -37.60
CA ASP A 193 -5.67 12.91 -37.34
C ASP A 193 -5.95 13.20 -35.85
N THR A 194 -5.88 14.46 -35.47
CA THR A 194 -6.06 14.92 -34.08
C THR A 194 -7.46 14.66 -33.53
N ASP A 195 -8.46 14.49 -34.39
CA ASP A 195 -9.84 14.20 -33.99
C ASP A 195 -10.06 12.69 -33.76
N THR A 196 -9.23 11.85 -34.37
CA THR A 196 -9.30 10.39 -34.29
C THR A 196 -8.33 9.80 -33.28
N ALA A 197 -7.14 10.40 -33.14
CA ALA A 197 -6.12 9.96 -32.19
C ALA A 197 -6.62 10.10 -30.75
N SER A 198 -6.42 9.08 -29.94
CA SER A 198 -6.98 8.96 -28.59
C SER A 198 -5.96 9.04 -27.47
N GLY A 199 -4.65 8.95 -27.78
CA GLY A 199 -3.61 8.83 -26.76
C GLY A 199 -3.67 7.52 -25.97
N THR A 200 -4.39 6.51 -26.50
CA THR A 200 -4.59 5.18 -25.91
C THR A 200 -4.35 4.08 -26.95
N TYR A 201 -3.82 2.94 -26.54
CA TYR A 201 -3.50 1.83 -27.45
C TYR A 201 -4.73 0.96 -27.79
N GLY A 202 -5.72 1.57 -28.45
CA GLY A 202 -6.97 0.91 -28.84
C GLY A 202 -6.85 0.00 -30.07
N PRO A 203 -7.96 -0.66 -30.49
CA PRO A 203 -7.97 -1.58 -31.62
C PRO A 203 -7.43 -1.00 -32.94
N MET A 204 -7.67 0.30 -33.19
CA MET A 204 -7.17 0.95 -34.40
C MET A 204 -5.64 1.12 -34.40
N THR A 205 -5.07 1.53 -33.27
CA THR A 205 -3.61 1.58 -33.11
C THR A 205 -3.02 0.18 -33.25
N GLN A 206 -3.62 -0.85 -32.65
CA GLN A 206 -3.16 -2.24 -32.83
C GLN A 206 -3.16 -2.70 -34.30
N GLU A 207 -4.17 -2.32 -35.08
CA GLU A 207 -4.26 -2.66 -36.51
C GLU A 207 -3.18 -1.96 -37.35
N LEU A 208 -2.86 -0.70 -37.01
CA LEU A 208 -1.98 0.15 -37.79
C LEU A 208 -0.50 0.08 -37.35
N THR A 209 -0.22 -0.43 -36.16
CA THR A 209 1.14 -0.55 -35.64
C THR A 209 2.03 -1.35 -36.60
N PRO A 210 3.14 -0.76 -37.08
CA PRO A 210 3.99 -1.42 -38.07
C PRO A 210 4.90 -2.46 -37.43
N THR A 211 5.54 -3.26 -38.28
CA THR A 211 6.79 -3.95 -37.93
C THR A 211 7.95 -3.19 -38.57
N VAL A 212 8.92 -2.78 -37.75
CA VAL A 212 10.17 -2.16 -38.20
C VAL A 212 11.31 -3.18 -38.15
N TYR A 213 12.29 -3.03 -39.03
CA TYR A 213 13.40 -3.97 -39.24
C TYR A 213 14.75 -3.30 -39.12
N GLU A 214 15.79 -4.09 -38.83
CA GLU A 214 17.18 -3.63 -38.92
C GLU A 214 17.48 -2.98 -40.28
N GLY A 215 18.03 -1.76 -40.24
CA GLY A 215 18.32 -0.94 -41.41
C GLY A 215 17.21 0.06 -41.78
N ASP A 216 16.01 -0.03 -41.18
CA ASP A 216 14.97 0.97 -41.37
C ASP A 216 15.40 2.34 -40.84
N THR A 217 14.88 3.40 -41.46
CA THR A 217 15.03 4.78 -40.95
C THR A 217 13.72 5.54 -41.10
N ASN A 218 13.02 5.74 -39.99
CA ASN A 218 11.71 6.41 -39.92
C ASN A 218 11.35 6.79 -38.46
N ASN A 219 10.23 7.49 -38.27
CA ASN A 219 9.80 7.93 -36.95
C ASN A 219 9.27 6.80 -36.06
N PHE A 220 8.75 5.69 -36.61
CA PHE A 220 8.40 4.51 -35.80
C PHE A 220 9.62 3.91 -35.11
N VAL A 221 10.78 3.90 -35.78
CA VAL A 221 12.04 3.51 -35.16
C VAL A 221 12.45 4.50 -34.07
N ARG A 222 12.23 5.80 -34.24
CA ARG A 222 12.51 6.79 -33.17
C ARG A 222 11.62 6.55 -31.95
N ILE A 223 10.34 6.26 -32.16
CA ILE A 223 9.39 5.90 -31.10
C ILE A 223 9.84 4.60 -30.39
N LEU A 224 10.31 3.61 -31.14
CA LEU A 224 10.91 2.40 -30.58
C LEU A 224 12.14 2.73 -29.72
N GLN A 225 13.07 3.57 -30.21
CA GLN A 225 14.26 3.99 -29.47
C GLN A 225 13.89 4.71 -28.16
N TRP A 226 12.90 5.60 -28.19
CA TRP A 226 12.36 6.26 -27.00
C TRP A 226 11.76 5.27 -26.02
N GLY A 227 10.89 4.37 -26.50
CA GLY A 227 10.27 3.31 -25.70
C GLY A 227 11.33 2.45 -25.00
N LEU A 228 12.35 2.00 -25.72
CA LEU A 228 13.45 1.20 -25.17
C LEU A 228 14.30 1.96 -24.16
N TYR A 229 14.41 3.29 -24.27
CA TYR A 229 15.13 4.11 -23.29
C TYR A 229 14.32 4.26 -21.99
N VAL A 230 13.03 4.57 -22.09
CA VAL A 230 12.19 4.80 -20.89
C VAL A 230 11.85 3.50 -20.15
N ASN A 231 11.93 2.36 -20.83
CA ASN A 231 11.82 1.04 -20.21
C ASN A 231 13.20 0.49 -19.85
N ASN A 232 13.66 0.85 -18.64
CA ASN A 232 14.93 0.40 -18.03
C ASN A 232 16.20 0.73 -18.82
N GLN A 233 16.19 1.79 -19.64
CA GLN A 233 17.34 2.23 -20.42
C GLN A 233 17.95 1.11 -21.27
N THR A 234 17.12 0.18 -21.74
CA THR A 234 17.53 -0.95 -22.59
C THR A 234 18.26 -0.47 -23.84
N TYR A 235 17.89 0.71 -24.36
CA TYR A 235 18.63 1.42 -25.39
C TYR A 235 19.14 2.78 -24.87
N THR A 236 20.45 3.03 -25.01
CA THR A 236 21.09 4.30 -24.58
C THR A 236 21.78 5.05 -25.73
N GLY A 237 21.55 4.65 -26.99
CA GLY A 237 22.08 5.32 -28.18
C GLY A 237 21.27 6.55 -28.62
N ASP A 238 21.57 7.09 -29.79
CA ASP A 238 20.95 8.31 -30.30
C ASP A 238 19.52 8.07 -30.83
N PHE A 239 18.63 9.05 -30.64
CA PHE A 239 17.24 8.99 -31.11
C PHE A 239 17.11 9.45 -32.57
N ASP A 240 17.94 8.90 -33.45
CA ASP A 240 18.06 9.31 -34.84
C ASP A 240 16.96 8.73 -35.75
N GLY A 241 16.19 7.76 -35.26
CA GLY A 241 15.18 7.03 -36.03
C GLY A 241 15.78 5.97 -36.96
N THR A 242 17.02 5.55 -36.78
CA THR A 242 17.67 4.47 -37.54
C THR A 242 17.76 3.19 -36.72
N TYR A 243 17.28 2.07 -37.29
CA TYR A 243 17.30 0.78 -36.62
C TYR A 243 18.68 0.16 -36.81
N SER A 244 19.61 0.58 -35.96
CA SER A 244 20.99 0.12 -35.97
C SER A 244 21.14 -1.26 -35.30
N LEU A 245 22.36 -1.82 -35.36
CA LEU A 245 22.71 -3.03 -34.62
C LEU A 245 22.58 -2.86 -33.09
N ASP A 246 22.72 -1.64 -32.58
CA ASP A 246 22.52 -1.35 -31.16
C ASP A 246 21.04 -1.39 -30.79
N VAL A 247 20.16 -0.89 -31.68
CA VAL A 247 18.70 -1.03 -31.52
C VAL A 247 18.31 -2.50 -31.60
N SER A 248 18.86 -3.26 -32.55
CA SER A 248 18.66 -4.71 -32.66
C SER A 248 19.03 -5.43 -31.36
N SER A 249 20.20 -5.12 -30.80
CA SER A 249 20.63 -5.68 -29.52
C SER A 249 19.68 -5.31 -28.37
N ALA A 250 19.26 -4.05 -28.30
CA ALA A 250 18.32 -3.58 -27.29
C ALA A 250 16.94 -4.26 -27.39
N VAL A 251 16.40 -4.43 -28.60
CA VAL A 251 15.14 -5.17 -28.82
C VAL A 251 15.29 -6.62 -28.37
N SER A 252 16.40 -7.29 -28.72
CA SER A 252 16.63 -8.67 -28.28
C SER A 252 16.70 -8.80 -26.75
N THR A 253 17.33 -7.83 -26.07
CA THR A 253 17.36 -7.78 -24.61
C THR A 253 15.97 -7.57 -24.05
N PHE A 254 15.23 -6.58 -24.57
CA PHE A 254 13.86 -6.28 -24.12
C PHE A 254 12.91 -7.47 -24.32
N GLU A 255 12.96 -8.14 -25.47
CA GLU A 255 12.18 -9.36 -25.73
C GLU A 255 12.47 -10.45 -24.69
N THR A 256 13.75 -10.68 -24.38
CA THR A 256 14.16 -11.66 -23.38
C THR A 256 13.68 -11.27 -21.99
N ASP A 257 13.86 -10.00 -21.64
CA ASP A 257 13.55 -9.47 -20.32
C ASP A 257 12.06 -9.41 -20.04
N MET A 258 11.22 -9.16 -21.05
CA MET A 258 9.74 -9.14 -20.96
C MET A 258 9.09 -10.47 -21.35
N ALA A 259 9.89 -11.52 -21.57
CA ALA A 259 9.44 -12.85 -22.02
C ALA A 259 8.52 -12.81 -23.25
N LEU A 260 8.88 -11.98 -24.24
CA LEU A 260 8.16 -11.86 -25.51
C LEU A 260 8.61 -12.93 -26.51
N PRO A 261 7.78 -13.24 -27.53
CA PRO A 261 8.22 -14.03 -28.67
C PRO A 261 9.45 -13.41 -29.32
N SER A 262 10.57 -14.13 -29.34
CA SER A 262 11.84 -13.55 -29.79
C SER A 262 11.92 -13.43 -31.32
N THR A 263 12.35 -12.25 -31.79
CA THR A 263 12.80 -12.00 -33.16
C THR A 263 14.33 -11.95 -33.26
N SER A 264 15.03 -12.23 -32.15
CA SER A 264 16.47 -12.01 -31.99
C SER A 264 16.89 -10.55 -32.21
N GLY A 265 15.96 -9.61 -32.01
CA GLY A 265 16.17 -8.19 -32.27
C GLY A 265 16.11 -7.78 -33.75
N ALA A 266 15.88 -8.72 -34.67
CA ALA A 266 15.87 -8.43 -36.11
C ALA A 266 14.70 -7.51 -36.53
N SER A 267 13.66 -7.44 -35.71
CA SER A 267 12.49 -6.59 -35.94
C SER A 267 11.76 -6.27 -34.65
N ALA A 268 11.03 -5.15 -34.62
CA ALA A 268 10.08 -4.85 -33.56
C ALA A 268 8.69 -4.64 -34.16
N GLY A 269 7.71 -5.42 -33.70
CA GLY A 269 6.31 -5.37 -34.13
C GLY A 269 5.37 -5.13 -32.95
N LEU A 270 4.09 -5.49 -33.13
CA LEU A 270 3.00 -5.21 -32.18
C LEU A 270 3.33 -5.59 -30.73
N ASP A 271 3.87 -6.79 -30.49
CA ASP A 271 4.21 -7.27 -29.14
C ASP A 271 5.24 -6.37 -28.46
N VAL A 272 6.25 -5.90 -29.20
CA VAL A 272 7.30 -5.02 -28.67
C VAL A 272 6.73 -3.61 -28.43
N PHE A 273 6.04 -3.02 -29.41
CA PHE A 273 5.49 -1.67 -29.28
C PHE A 273 4.47 -1.58 -28.14
N MET A 274 3.53 -2.53 -28.04
CA MET A 274 2.56 -2.52 -26.95
C MET A 274 3.26 -2.69 -25.60
N SER A 275 4.22 -3.61 -25.47
CA SER A 275 4.91 -3.84 -24.19
C SER A 275 5.76 -2.64 -23.74
N LEU A 276 6.16 -1.76 -24.66
CA LEU A 276 6.87 -0.52 -24.34
C LEU A 276 5.93 0.62 -23.91
N LEU A 277 4.69 0.64 -24.42
CA LEU A 277 3.77 1.79 -24.32
C LEU A 277 2.53 1.54 -23.44
N THR A 278 2.25 0.28 -23.10
CA THR A 278 1.19 -0.12 -22.19
C THR A 278 1.73 -1.14 -21.18
N SER A 279 1.26 -1.06 -19.93
CA SER A 279 1.68 -2.00 -18.89
C SER A 279 1.41 -3.45 -19.29
N ALA A 280 0.18 -3.75 -19.73
CA ALA A 280 -0.24 -5.09 -20.15
C ALA A 280 0.43 -5.63 -21.43
N GLY A 281 1.17 -4.80 -22.18
CA GLY A 281 1.62 -5.15 -23.52
C GLY A 281 0.49 -5.62 -24.44
N ASN A 282 0.76 -6.59 -25.33
CA ASN A 282 -0.28 -7.17 -26.19
C ASN A 282 -1.11 -8.22 -25.43
N PRO A 283 -2.39 -7.97 -25.12
CA PRO A 283 -3.23 -8.91 -24.35
C PRO A 283 -3.51 -10.22 -25.09
N ASN A 284 -3.31 -10.24 -26.42
CA ASN A 284 -3.52 -11.42 -27.26
C ASN A 284 -2.28 -12.31 -27.35
N ARG A 285 -1.12 -11.89 -26.79
CA ARG A 285 0.09 -12.73 -26.82
C ARG A 285 -0.13 -14.04 -26.08
N ALA A 286 0.67 -15.04 -26.44
CA ALA A 286 0.68 -16.32 -25.74
C ALA A 286 1.27 -16.13 -24.33
N ALA A 287 0.82 -16.96 -23.39
CA ALA A 287 1.32 -16.99 -22.02
C ALA A 287 1.83 -18.39 -21.71
N VAL A 288 2.86 -18.47 -20.87
CA VAL A 288 3.40 -19.75 -20.34
C VAL A 288 2.99 -19.96 -18.89
N ALA A 289 2.42 -18.94 -18.25
CA ALA A 289 1.86 -19.02 -16.91
C ALA A 289 0.42 -18.51 -16.91
N CYS A 290 -0.34 -18.93 -15.92
CA CYS A 290 -1.63 -18.33 -15.60
C CYS A 290 -1.83 -18.30 -14.09
N ASP A 291 -2.80 -17.51 -13.62
CA ASP A 291 -3.36 -17.67 -12.28
C ASP A 291 -4.90 -17.73 -12.36
N THR A 292 -5.52 -18.28 -11.32
CA THR A 292 -6.97 -18.38 -11.24
C THR A 292 -7.43 -18.62 -9.81
N SER A 293 -8.63 -18.12 -9.48
CA SER A 293 -9.33 -18.47 -8.25
C SER A 293 -10.05 -19.82 -8.30
N HIS A 294 -10.14 -20.45 -9.47
CA HIS A 294 -10.84 -21.73 -9.65
C HIS A 294 -9.97 -22.91 -9.20
N GLN A 295 -10.56 -23.85 -8.44
CA GLN A 295 -9.88 -25.11 -8.11
C GLN A 295 -9.86 -26.04 -9.32
N ILE A 296 -8.67 -26.36 -9.78
CA ILE A 296 -8.44 -27.08 -11.04
C ILE A 296 -8.57 -28.59 -10.84
N ASN A 297 -9.35 -29.24 -11.70
CA ASN A 297 -9.45 -30.70 -11.76
C ASN A 297 -8.48 -31.32 -12.79
N ALA A 298 -8.39 -32.65 -12.82
CA ALA A 298 -7.42 -33.37 -13.67
C ALA A 298 -7.60 -33.15 -15.17
N SER A 299 -8.83 -33.00 -15.67
CA SER A 299 -9.05 -32.69 -17.09
C SER A 299 -8.61 -31.27 -17.43
N GLU A 300 -8.89 -30.31 -16.55
CA GLU A 300 -8.51 -28.90 -16.71
C GLU A 300 -6.98 -28.73 -16.63
N ALA A 301 -6.32 -29.39 -15.68
CA ALA A 301 -4.85 -29.39 -15.58
C ALA A 301 -4.19 -29.95 -16.86
N ALA A 302 -4.71 -31.05 -17.40
CA ALA A 302 -4.22 -31.59 -18.67
C ALA A 302 -4.49 -30.65 -19.86
N ALA A 303 -5.61 -29.94 -19.85
CA ALA A 303 -5.95 -28.94 -20.86
C ALA A 303 -5.02 -27.73 -20.80
N LEU A 304 -4.72 -27.22 -19.59
CA LEU A 304 -3.76 -26.13 -19.38
C LEU A 304 -2.37 -26.48 -19.91
N ASN A 305 -1.84 -27.66 -19.55
CA ASN A 305 -0.55 -28.11 -20.10
C ASN A 305 -0.61 -28.25 -21.64
N THR A 306 -1.68 -28.86 -22.18
CA THR A 306 -1.86 -28.99 -23.63
C THR A 306 -1.91 -27.63 -24.35
N ALA A 307 -2.43 -26.60 -23.68
CA ALA A 307 -2.48 -25.23 -24.18
C ALA A 307 -1.14 -24.49 -24.09
N GLY A 308 -0.12 -25.08 -23.46
CA GLY A 308 1.23 -24.54 -23.34
C GLY A 308 1.53 -23.82 -22.02
N TYR A 309 0.65 -23.91 -21.03
CA TYR A 309 0.94 -23.42 -19.69
C TYR A 309 1.88 -24.36 -18.95
N GLU A 310 2.87 -23.80 -18.27
CA GLU A 310 3.86 -24.50 -17.44
C GLU A 310 3.71 -24.15 -15.96
N TYR A 311 3.29 -22.92 -15.65
CA TYR A 311 3.21 -22.40 -14.28
C TYR A 311 1.78 -21.94 -13.96
N VAL A 312 1.27 -22.30 -12.79
CA VAL A 312 -0.07 -21.93 -12.34
C VAL A 312 -0.01 -21.25 -10.98
N GLY A 313 -0.49 -20.02 -10.91
CA GLY A 313 -0.66 -19.24 -9.70
C GLY A 313 -1.91 -19.71 -8.98
N ARG A 314 -1.76 -20.15 -7.74
CA ARG A 314 -2.87 -20.62 -6.92
C ARG A 314 -2.84 -20.01 -5.54
N TYR A 315 -4.02 -19.69 -5.05
CA TYR A 315 -4.20 -18.99 -3.78
C TYR A 315 -4.08 -19.98 -2.62
N LEU A 316 -3.31 -19.63 -1.59
CA LEU A 316 -3.11 -20.48 -0.43
C LEU A 316 -4.39 -20.67 0.40
N THR A 317 -5.21 -19.62 0.48
CA THR A 317 -6.35 -19.52 1.38
C THR A 317 -7.58 -18.92 0.67
N GLY A 318 -8.68 -18.80 1.42
CA GLY A 318 -9.81 -17.97 1.04
C GLY A 318 -10.85 -18.59 0.09
N THR A 319 -11.83 -17.76 -0.22
CA THR A 319 -12.96 -18.02 -1.11
C THR A 319 -13.06 -16.92 -2.16
N ALA A 320 -13.82 -17.17 -3.23
CA ALA A 320 -14.13 -16.21 -4.27
C ALA A 320 -15.64 -16.02 -4.39
N GLY A 321 -16.09 -14.81 -4.71
CA GLY A 321 -17.51 -14.45 -4.74
C GLY A 321 -18.05 -14.03 -3.36
N THR A 322 -19.34 -13.70 -3.31
CA THR A 322 -19.99 -13.22 -2.08
C THR A 322 -21.33 -13.91 -1.86
N GLY A 323 -21.66 -14.23 -0.61
CA GLY A 323 -22.96 -14.81 -0.25
C GLY A 323 -23.17 -16.19 -0.86
N ASP A 324 -24.33 -16.44 -1.47
CA ASP A 324 -24.67 -17.76 -2.02
C ASP A 324 -23.77 -18.23 -3.18
N ASN A 325 -22.96 -17.33 -3.77
CA ASN A 325 -22.03 -17.64 -4.86
C ASN A 325 -20.58 -17.83 -4.38
N GLU A 326 -20.35 -17.82 -3.06
CA GLU A 326 -19.03 -18.01 -2.49
C GLU A 326 -18.52 -19.44 -2.75
N VAL A 327 -17.35 -19.55 -3.37
CA VAL A 327 -16.70 -20.82 -3.74
C VAL A 327 -15.28 -20.87 -3.23
N ALA A 328 -14.77 -22.08 -2.96
CA ALA A 328 -13.40 -22.27 -2.48
C ALA A 328 -12.39 -21.79 -3.53
N LYS A 329 -11.50 -20.88 -3.11
CA LYS A 329 -10.41 -20.31 -3.93
C LYS A 329 -9.07 -20.97 -3.60
N ASN A 330 -8.94 -21.45 -2.37
CA ASN A 330 -7.74 -22.03 -1.80
C ASN A 330 -7.25 -23.29 -2.53
N LEU A 331 -5.94 -23.45 -2.60
CA LEU A 331 -5.24 -24.64 -3.09
C LEU A 331 -5.43 -25.80 -2.11
N THR A 332 -5.40 -27.03 -2.61
CA THR A 332 -5.47 -28.25 -1.78
C THR A 332 -4.36 -29.23 -2.15
N THR A 333 -3.99 -30.12 -1.23
CA THR A 333 -3.00 -31.19 -1.51
C THR A 333 -3.41 -32.12 -2.66
N THR A 334 -4.73 -32.31 -2.87
CA THR A 334 -5.28 -33.07 -4.00
C THR A 334 -5.11 -32.31 -5.32
N GLU A 335 -5.37 -31.00 -5.31
CA GLU A 335 -5.14 -30.14 -6.47
C GLU A 335 -3.64 -30.03 -6.80
N ILE A 336 -2.76 -29.91 -5.80
CA ILE A 336 -1.30 -29.94 -6.00
C ILE A 336 -0.89 -31.19 -6.77
N SER A 337 -1.30 -32.38 -6.28
CA SER A 337 -0.99 -33.65 -6.95
C SER A 337 -1.54 -33.66 -8.38
N THR A 338 -2.75 -33.13 -8.58
CA THR A 338 -3.41 -33.04 -9.89
C THR A 338 -2.61 -32.18 -10.88
N LEU A 339 -2.13 -31.01 -10.44
CA LEU A 339 -1.35 -30.09 -11.26
C LEU A 339 0.04 -30.67 -11.55
N THR A 340 0.74 -31.21 -10.55
CA THR A 340 2.10 -31.77 -10.73
C THR A 340 2.09 -33.04 -11.57
N ASP A 341 1.07 -33.91 -11.43
CA ASP A 341 0.91 -35.11 -12.28
C ASP A 341 0.64 -34.74 -13.74
N ALA A 342 -0.01 -33.59 -13.97
CA ALA A 342 -0.17 -33.01 -15.30
C ALA A 342 1.10 -32.32 -15.81
N GLY A 343 2.19 -32.24 -15.02
CA GLY A 343 3.46 -31.62 -15.40
C GLY A 343 3.53 -30.11 -15.20
N LEU A 344 2.56 -29.52 -14.49
CA LEU A 344 2.53 -28.11 -14.15
C LEU A 344 3.31 -27.83 -12.86
N LYS A 345 3.83 -26.61 -12.73
CA LYS A 345 4.42 -26.08 -11.49
C LYS A 345 3.52 -25.01 -10.89
N ILE A 346 3.62 -24.79 -9.59
CA ILE A 346 2.72 -23.92 -8.85
C ILE A 346 3.51 -22.79 -8.19
N PHE A 347 3.01 -21.57 -8.26
CA PHE A 347 3.49 -20.47 -7.42
C PHE A 347 2.38 -20.01 -6.46
N PRO A 348 2.67 -19.82 -5.16
CA PRO A 348 1.65 -19.51 -4.16
C PRO A 348 1.31 -18.01 -4.14
N ILE A 349 0.02 -17.72 -4.09
CA ILE A 349 -0.53 -16.36 -3.95
C ILE A 349 -1.27 -16.26 -2.61
N TYR A 350 -1.12 -15.16 -1.90
CA TYR A 350 -1.92 -14.82 -0.74
C TYR A 350 -2.76 -13.58 -1.02
N GLN A 351 -4.09 -13.74 -0.94
CA GLN A 351 -5.06 -12.65 -1.08
C GLN A 351 -6.36 -13.02 -0.39
N ASP A 352 -6.56 -12.48 0.81
CA ASP A 352 -7.78 -12.58 1.60
C ASP A 352 -8.33 -11.18 1.94
N GLY A 353 -9.53 -11.13 2.51
CA GLY A 353 -10.11 -9.89 3.05
C GLY A 353 -10.31 -8.77 2.02
N ALA A 354 -10.30 -7.53 2.49
CA ALA A 354 -10.51 -6.32 1.69
C ALA A 354 -9.21 -5.81 1.06
N SER A 355 -8.45 -6.70 0.42
CA SER A 355 -7.19 -6.35 -0.29
C SER A 355 -7.35 -5.34 -1.44
N ASP A 356 -8.59 -4.94 -1.74
CA ASP A 356 -9.00 -3.87 -2.67
C ASP A 356 -9.20 -2.50 -1.99
N SER A 357 -8.90 -2.40 -0.68
CA SER A 357 -9.03 -1.19 0.13
C SER A 357 -7.68 -0.80 0.73
N GLU A 358 -7.32 0.48 0.64
CA GLU A 358 -6.08 1.00 1.21
C GLU A 358 -5.98 0.82 2.74
N ASP A 359 -7.10 0.98 3.46
CA ASP A 359 -7.19 0.81 4.93
C ASP A 359 -6.87 -0.61 5.40
N TYR A 360 -6.87 -1.59 4.49
CA TYR A 360 -6.48 -2.96 4.78
C TYR A 360 -4.99 -3.08 5.13
N PHE A 361 -4.14 -2.27 4.49
CA PHE A 361 -2.69 -2.44 4.52
C PHE A 361 -2.08 -1.78 5.75
N THR A 362 -2.19 -2.47 6.89
CA THR A 362 -1.54 -2.11 8.15
C THR A 362 -0.48 -3.14 8.54
N GLU A 363 0.45 -2.76 9.43
CA GLU A 363 1.49 -3.67 9.92
C GLU A 363 0.91 -4.88 10.67
N ALA A 364 -0.06 -4.66 11.57
CA ALA A 364 -0.74 -5.74 12.29
C ALA A 364 -1.44 -6.70 11.33
N LYS A 365 -2.06 -6.15 10.28
CA LYS A 365 -2.69 -6.95 9.23
C LYS A 365 -1.67 -7.79 8.47
N GLY A 366 -0.56 -7.17 8.09
CA GLY A 366 0.57 -7.85 7.45
C GLY A 366 1.12 -9.00 8.29
N LYS A 367 1.28 -8.82 9.60
CA LYS A 367 1.71 -9.90 10.52
C LYS A 367 0.71 -11.06 10.51
N SER A 368 -0.59 -10.79 10.67
CA SER A 368 -1.64 -11.83 10.55
C SER A 368 -1.56 -12.59 9.22
N ASP A 369 -1.46 -11.86 8.13
CA ASP A 369 -1.53 -12.42 6.79
C ASP A 369 -0.27 -13.23 6.45
N GLY A 370 0.90 -12.78 6.89
CA GLY A 370 2.17 -13.52 6.82
C GLY A 370 2.09 -14.87 7.55
N ARG A 371 1.54 -14.89 8.77
CA ARG A 371 1.32 -16.11 9.57
C ARG A 371 0.36 -17.08 8.89
N LYS A 372 -0.77 -16.58 8.40
CA LYS A 372 -1.77 -17.37 7.65
C LYS A 372 -1.17 -18.00 6.39
N ALA A 373 -0.42 -17.20 5.63
CA ALA A 373 0.23 -17.66 4.41
C ALA A 373 1.31 -18.70 4.69
N GLY A 374 2.19 -18.45 5.68
CA GLY A 374 3.25 -19.37 6.09
C GLY A 374 2.70 -20.71 6.55
N LEU A 375 1.69 -20.70 7.43
CA LEU A 375 1.02 -21.90 7.90
C LEU A 375 0.41 -22.69 6.73
N ALA A 376 -0.37 -22.03 5.88
CA ALA A 376 -1.02 -22.68 4.74
C ALA A 376 0.01 -23.28 3.76
N ALA A 377 1.08 -22.56 3.45
CA ALA A 377 2.12 -23.03 2.54
C ALA A 377 2.88 -24.24 3.13
N MET A 378 3.18 -24.22 4.43
CA MET A 378 3.79 -25.36 5.14
C MET A 378 2.88 -26.60 5.10
N GLU A 379 1.60 -26.46 5.43
CA GLU A 379 0.64 -27.57 5.42
C GLU A 379 0.41 -28.14 4.02
N LEU A 380 0.38 -27.28 3.00
CA LEU A 380 0.31 -27.66 1.59
C LEU A 380 1.62 -28.29 1.08
N GLY A 381 2.73 -28.06 1.79
CA GLY A 381 4.01 -28.71 1.55
C GLY A 381 4.92 -27.99 0.59
N PHE A 382 4.79 -26.67 0.43
CA PHE A 382 5.76 -25.90 -0.34
C PHE A 382 7.18 -26.11 0.20
N PRO A 383 8.19 -26.19 -0.68
CA PRO A 383 9.58 -26.37 -0.25
C PRO A 383 10.13 -25.09 0.38
N ASP A 384 11.22 -25.22 1.13
CA ASP A 384 11.95 -24.07 1.68
C ASP A 384 12.36 -23.11 0.57
N ASP A 385 12.52 -21.84 0.95
CA ASP A 385 12.87 -20.74 0.06
C ASP A 385 11.81 -20.44 -1.02
N ALA A 386 10.64 -21.11 -1.00
CA ALA A 386 9.54 -20.77 -1.90
C ALA A 386 9.08 -19.32 -1.68
N ILE A 387 8.81 -18.62 -2.78
CA ILE A 387 8.33 -17.23 -2.74
C ILE A 387 6.80 -17.22 -2.68
N ILE A 388 6.23 -16.58 -1.65
CA ILE A 388 4.79 -16.36 -1.52
C ILE A 388 4.44 -14.93 -1.93
N TYR A 389 3.56 -14.77 -2.93
CA TYR A 389 3.18 -13.47 -3.46
C TYR A 389 1.98 -12.90 -2.71
N PHE A 390 2.20 -11.88 -1.88
CA PHE A 390 1.15 -11.15 -1.16
C PHE A 390 0.55 -10.06 -2.04
N ALA A 391 -0.76 -10.10 -2.23
CA ALA A 391 -1.46 -9.22 -3.17
C ALA A 391 -1.84 -7.85 -2.57
N VAL A 392 -1.48 -6.79 -3.30
CA VAL A 392 -1.95 -5.42 -3.15
C VAL A 392 -2.83 -5.11 -4.37
N ASP A 393 -4.13 -5.36 -4.27
CA ASP A 393 -5.07 -5.31 -5.40
C ASP A 393 -5.86 -3.99 -5.42
N VAL A 394 -5.15 -2.89 -5.22
CA VAL A 394 -5.69 -1.53 -5.14
C VAL A 394 -4.70 -0.53 -5.76
N ASP A 395 -5.22 0.57 -6.29
CA ASP A 395 -4.40 1.64 -6.88
C ASP A 395 -3.78 2.54 -5.79
N ILE A 396 -2.62 2.14 -5.27
CA ILE A 396 -1.84 2.94 -4.32
C ILE A 396 -1.05 4.02 -5.06
N GLN A 397 -1.22 5.27 -4.64
CA GLN A 397 -0.44 6.39 -5.16
C GLN A 397 0.95 6.44 -4.52
N ASP A 398 1.92 6.99 -5.25
CA ASP A 398 3.32 7.10 -4.81
C ASP A 398 3.48 7.66 -3.39
N GLY A 399 2.72 8.71 -3.05
CA GLY A 399 2.77 9.36 -1.74
C GLY A 399 2.25 8.50 -0.58
N ASP A 400 1.43 7.49 -0.86
CA ASP A 400 0.75 6.68 0.16
C ASP A 400 1.51 5.38 0.45
N ILE A 401 2.43 4.95 -0.42
CA ILE A 401 3.19 3.68 -0.28
C ILE A 401 3.88 3.57 1.09
N ALA A 402 4.57 4.64 1.51
CA ALA A 402 5.34 4.65 2.76
C ALA A 402 4.47 4.55 4.02
N GLY A 403 3.22 5.02 3.95
CA GLY A 403 2.26 5.00 5.07
C GLY A 403 1.38 3.76 5.12
N THR A 404 1.34 2.96 4.05
CA THR A 404 0.40 1.84 3.88
C THR A 404 1.12 0.53 3.59
N ILE A 405 1.67 0.39 2.39
CA ILE A 405 2.24 -0.87 1.90
C ILE A 405 3.56 -1.21 2.61
N ALA A 406 4.42 -0.23 2.89
CA ALA A 406 5.67 -0.49 3.60
C ALA A 406 5.44 -1.04 5.04
N PRO A 407 4.57 -0.44 5.88
CA PRO A 407 4.15 -1.04 7.15
C PRO A 407 3.56 -2.44 7.00
N TYR A 408 2.65 -2.64 6.03
CA TYR A 408 2.07 -3.97 5.78
C TYR A 408 3.14 -5.02 5.46
N PHE A 409 4.07 -4.75 4.55
CA PHE A 409 5.13 -5.70 4.20
C PHE A 409 6.16 -5.89 5.32
N THR A 410 6.36 -4.90 6.19
CA THR A 410 7.12 -5.09 7.45
C THR A 410 6.45 -6.13 8.33
N GLY A 411 5.13 -6.03 8.50
CA GLY A 411 4.32 -7.03 9.19
C GLY A 411 4.38 -8.41 8.53
N VAL A 412 4.24 -8.49 7.20
CA VAL A 412 4.33 -9.75 6.44
C VAL A 412 5.66 -10.45 6.67
N ALA A 413 6.77 -9.72 6.58
CA ALA A 413 8.11 -10.27 6.82
C ALA A 413 8.24 -10.81 8.25
N SER A 414 7.66 -10.13 9.24
CA SER A 414 7.62 -10.63 10.62
C SER A 414 6.77 -11.90 10.77
N GLY A 415 5.60 -11.95 10.12
CA GLY A 415 4.67 -13.08 10.25
C GLY A 415 5.16 -14.36 9.55
N ILE A 416 5.99 -14.24 8.51
CA ILE A 416 6.45 -15.38 7.73
C ILE A 416 7.77 -15.99 8.24
N ALA A 417 8.51 -15.27 9.10
CA ALA A 417 9.87 -15.61 9.49
C ALA A 417 10.03 -17.01 10.14
N GLY A 418 8.96 -17.59 10.68
CA GLY A 418 8.95 -18.93 11.28
C GLY A 418 8.83 -20.11 10.31
N PHE A 419 8.66 -19.87 9.00
CA PHE A 419 8.26 -20.90 8.03
C PHE A 419 9.29 -21.21 6.92
N ASP A 420 10.48 -20.60 6.93
CA ASP A 420 11.51 -20.75 5.89
C ASP A 420 11.01 -20.41 4.46
N PHE A 421 10.09 -19.45 4.34
CA PHE A 421 9.60 -18.91 3.06
C PHE A 421 10.05 -17.47 2.86
N ASN A 422 10.08 -17.06 1.60
CA ASN A 422 10.49 -15.71 1.20
C ASN A 422 9.29 -14.89 0.73
N VAL A 423 9.37 -13.58 0.93
CA VAL A 423 8.29 -12.64 0.62
C VAL A 423 8.35 -12.22 -0.84
N GLY A 424 7.26 -12.44 -1.57
CA GLY A 424 6.99 -11.85 -2.88
C GLY A 424 5.83 -10.88 -2.80
N ILE A 425 5.74 -9.97 -3.77
CA ILE A 425 4.67 -8.98 -3.87
C ILE A 425 3.92 -9.12 -5.18
N TYR A 426 2.58 -9.09 -5.12
CA TYR A 426 1.74 -8.78 -6.26
C TYR A 426 1.22 -7.35 -6.17
N ALA A 427 1.64 -6.46 -7.07
CA ALA A 427 1.22 -5.06 -7.09
C ALA A 427 1.59 -4.37 -8.41
N THR A 428 1.24 -3.09 -8.52
CA THR A 428 1.65 -2.22 -9.63
C THR A 428 3.16 -1.99 -9.65
N ARG A 429 3.71 -1.63 -10.82
CA ARG A 429 5.17 -1.45 -11.02
C ARG A 429 5.81 -0.52 -9.99
N ASN A 430 5.19 0.62 -9.66
CA ASN A 430 5.75 1.57 -8.69
C ASN A 430 5.83 0.96 -7.28
N VAL A 431 4.72 0.36 -6.82
CA VAL A 431 4.64 -0.27 -5.50
C VAL A 431 5.69 -1.37 -5.38
N VAL A 432 5.77 -2.24 -6.38
CA VAL A 432 6.78 -3.32 -6.39
C VAL A 432 8.20 -2.77 -6.33
N ASN A 433 8.56 -1.82 -7.21
CA ASN A 433 9.91 -1.26 -7.25
C ASN A 433 10.29 -0.66 -5.89
N THR A 434 9.35 0.04 -5.24
CA THR A 434 9.58 0.67 -3.93
C THR A 434 9.80 -0.39 -2.84
N ILE A 435 8.87 -1.33 -2.69
CA ILE A 435 8.92 -2.35 -1.62
C ILE A 435 10.14 -3.28 -1.77
N ILE A 436 10.53 -3.64 -2.99
CA ILE A 436 11.73 -4.43 -3.24
C ILE A 436 13.00 -3.62 -2.96
N THR A 437 13.04 -2.33 -3.37
CA THR A 437 14.19 -1.45 -3.08
C THR A 437 14.40 -1.25 -1.58
N ASP A 438 13.31 -1.19 -0.82
CA ASP A 438 13.33 -1.10 0.65
C ASP A 438 13.70 -2.43 1.33
N GLY A 439 13.85 -3.51 0.56
CA GLY A 439 14.25 -4.83 1.06
C GLY A 439 13.15 -5.59 1.78
N LEU A 440 11.89 -5.23 1.56
CA LEU A 440 10.71 -5.82 2.21
C LEU A 440 10.08 -6.96 1.38
N ALA A 441 10.49 -7.13 0.13
CA ALA A 441 10.13 -8.27 -0.72
C ALA A 441 11.29 -8.61 -1.68
N GLU A 442 11.32 -9.86 -2.18
CA GLU A 442 12.42 -10.37 -3.01
C GLU A 442 12.07 -10.51 -4.50
N LYS A 443 10.80 -10.79 -4.80
CA LYS A 443 10.31 -11.04 -6.17
C LYS A 443 8.96 -10.42 -6.42
N ALA A 444 8.72 -10.13 -7.70
CA ALA A 444 7.48 -9.52 -8.13
C ALA A 444 6.61 -10.44 -8.98
N PHE A 445 5.32 -10.40 -8.69
CA PHE A 445 4.23 -10.77 -9.59
C PHE A 445 3.51 -9.47 -9.99
N VAL A 446 3.80 -8.92 -11.17
CA VAL A 446 3.38 -7.55 -11.50
C VAL A 446 1.92 -7.52 -12.00
N SER A 447 1.11 -6.59 -11.49
CA SER A 447 -0.31 -6.41 -11.85
C SER A 447 -0.49 -5.54 -13.11
N ASP A 448 0.19 -5.88 -14.20
CA ASP A 448 0.28 -5.04 -15.41
C ASP A 448 -1.03 -4.95 -16.21
N MET A 449 -1.97 -5.88 -16.00
CA MET A 449 -3.30 -5.84 -16.62
C MET A 449 -4.14 -4.64 -16.15
N SER A 450 -3.85 -4.11 -14.96
CA SER A 450 -4.49 -2.91 -14.39
C SER A 450 -3.91 -1.64 -15.02
N THR A 451 -4.14 -1.48 -16.32
CA THR A 451 -3.60 -0.38 -17.17
C THR A 451 -4.03 1.03 -16.72
N GLY A 452 -5.08 1.13 -15.91
CA GLY A 452 -5.57 2.40 -15.35
C GLY A 452 -4.94 2.80 -14.02
N PHE A 453 -4.25 1.89 -13.34
CA PHE A 453 -3.68 2.17 -12.01
C PHE A 453 -2.48 3.10 -12.12
N SER A 454 -2.42 4.08 -11.22
CA SER A 454 -1.38 5.11 -11.18
C SER A 454 0.03 4.54 -11.15
N GLY A 455 0.26 3.49 -10.36
CA GLY A 455 1.57 2.83 -10.23
C GLY A 455 2.04 2.06 -11.47
N ASN A 456 1.21 1.92 -12.51
CA ASN A 456 1.58 1.34 -13.80
C ASN A 456 1.83 2.40 -14.89
N LEU A 457 1.60 3.69 -14.59
CA LEU A 457 1.64 4.77 -15.57
C LEU A 457 2.93 5.60 -15.44
N GLY A 458 3.94 5.24 -16.23
CA GLY A 458 5.23 5.93 -16.25
C GLY A 458 6.33 5.23 -15.44
N PHE A 459 6.05 4.05 -14.90
CA PHE A 459 7.01 3.27 -14.12
C PHE A 459 7.53 2.08 -14.94
N ALA A 460 8.84 1.84 -14.83
CA ALA A 460 9.49 0.75 -15.54
C ALA A 460 9.23 -0.59 -14.85
N MET A 461 9.34 -1.68 -15.62
CA MET A 461 9.21 -3.04 -15.11
C MET A 461 10.28 -3.32 -14.03
N PRO A 462 9.93 -3.84 -12.84
CA PRO A 462 10.90 -4.20 -11.81
C PRO A 462 11.85 -5.30 -12.27
N THR A 463 13.14 -5.18 -12.01
CA THR A 463 14.15 -6.15 -12.47
C THR A 463 13.94 -7.55 -11.90
N GLU A 464 13.41 -7.62 -10.68
CA GLU A 464 13.14 -8.80 -9.87
C GLU A 464 11.84 -9.52 -10.26
N TRP A 465 11.16 -9.08 -11.31
CA TRP A 465 9.92 -9.71 -11.74
C TRP A 465 10.10 -11.19 -12.13
N ALA A 466 9.23 -12.02 -11.55
CA ALA A 466 9.12 -13.44 -11.79
C ALA A 466 7.90 -13.77 -12.65
N PHE A 467 6.80 -13.03 -12.41
CA PHE A 467 5.52 -13.17 -13.08
C PHE A 467 4.96 -11.78 -13.46
N ASP A 468 4.25 -11.70 -14.57
CA ASP A 468 3.69 -10.48 -15.13
C ASP A 468 2.25 -10.76 -15.61
N GLN A 469 1.25 -10.30 -14.88
CA GLN A 469 -0.16 -10.52 -15.18
C GLN A 469 -0.65 -9.50 -16.22
N PHE A 470 -1.23 -9.94 -17.34
CA PHE A 470 -1.51 -9.00 -18.43
C PHE A 470 -2.86 -9.13 -19.14
N SER A 471 -3.65 -10.19 -18.93
CA SER A 471 -4.95 -10.34 -19.62
C SER A 471 -5.82 -11.43 -19.01
N GLU A 472 -7.07 -11.13 -18.67
CA GLU A 472 -8.06 -12.14 -18.28
C GLU A 472 -8.70 -12.79 -19.51
N VAL A 473 -8.81 -14.12 -19.52
CA VAL A 473 -9.47 -14.87 -20.60
C VAL A 473 -10.33 -16.02 -20.06
N ALA A 474 -11.42 -16.32 -20.77
CA ALA A 474 -12.16 -17.54 -20.54
C ALA A 474 -11.31 -18.76 -20.98
N PHE A 475 -11.24 -19.78 -20.13
CA PHE A 475 -10.62 -21.07 -20.39
C PHE A 475 -11.64 -22.17 -20.10
N ASP A 476 -12.24 -22.70 -21.17
CA ASP A 476 -13.41 -23.57 -21.10
C ASP A 476 -14.57 -22.94 -20.27
N ASP A 477 -14.89 -23.50 -19.11
CA ASP A 477 -16.02 -23.08 -18.25
C ASP A 477 -15.58 -22.20 -17.06
N PHE A 478 -14.30 -21.81 -16.98
CA PHE A 478 -13.75 -20.91 -15.94
C PHE A 478 -12.87 -19.81 -16.56
N TYR A 479 -12.35 -18.91 -15.73
CA TYR A 479 -11.47 -17.82 -16.17
C TYR A 479 -10.07 -18.01 -15.62
N ILE A 480 -9.09 -17.63 -16.43
CA ILE A 480 -7.69 -17.55 -16.05
C ILE A 480 -7.16 -16.17 -16.43
N ASP A 481 -6.24 -15.68 -15.62
CA ASP A 481 -5.40 -14.56 -15.98
C ASP A 481 -4.14 -15.08 -16.65
N LYS A 482 -3.82 -14.53 -17.83
CA LYS A 482 -2.59 -14.80 -18.54
C LYS A 482 -1.43 -14.11 -17.85
N VAL A 483 -0.39 -14.90 -17.59
CA VAL A 483 0.81 -14.47 -16.90
C VAL A 483 2.03 -14.75 -17.78
N ALA A 484 2.86 -13.73 -18.02
CA ALA A 484 4.15 -13.89 -18.64
C ALA A 484 5.18 -14.34 -17.59
N SER A 485 6.12 -15.17 -18.01
CA SER A 485 7.28 -15.61 -17.24
C SER A 485 8.22 -16.35 -18.19
N ASN A 486 9.38 -16.79 -17.69
CA ASN A 486 10.26 -17.71 -18.40
C ASN A 486 11.04 -18.56 -17.38
N SER A 487 11.76 -19.57 -17.88
CA SER A 487 12.48 -20.52 -17.03
C SER A 487 13.60 -19.92 -16.18
N SER A 488 14.08 -18.71 -16.50
CA SER A 488 15.07 -17.99 -15.69
C SER A 488 14.47 -17.05 -14.64
N ARG A 489 13.17 -16.73 -14.77
CA ARG A 489 12.44 -15.80 -13.90
C ARG A 489 11.49 -16.50 -12.94
N SER A 490 10.82 -17.57 -13.40
CA SER A 490 9.78 -18.27 -12.66
C SER A 490 10.30 -18.82 -11.33
N THR A 491 9.51 -18.58 -10.27
CA THR A 491 9.74 -19.14 -8.93
C THR A 491 8.78 -20.29 -8.62
N ALA A 492 8.07 -20.80 -9.63
CA ALA A 492 7.09 -21.88 -9.46
C ALA A 492 7.77 -23.22 -9.15
N VAL A 493 7.19 -23.97 -8.23
CA VAL A 493 7.73 -25.23 -7.69
C VAL A 493 6.87 -26.44 -8.08
N SER A 494 7.47 -27.62 -8.03
CA SER A 494 6.78 -28.88 -8.37
C SER A 494 7.10 -30.03 -7.42
N ASP A 495 7.82 -29.75 -6.32
CA ASP A 495 8.19 -30.74 -5.31
C ASP A 495 7.56 -30.31 -3.99
N PHE A 496 6.72 -31.17 -3.44
CA PHE A 496 5.88 -30.85 -2.29
C PHE A 496 5.97 -31.94 -1.23
N THR A 497 6.20 -31.51 0.02
CA THR A 497 6.16 -32.38 1.20
C THR A 497 5.29 -31.74 2.27
N ALA A 498 3.99 -32.09 2.26
CA ALA A 498 2.99 -31.55 3.17
C ALA A 498 3.43 -31.69 4.63
N GLY A 499 3.31 -30.59 5.38
CA GLY A 499 3.45 -30.58 6.82
C GLY A 499 2.24 -31.18 7.55
N GLY A 500 2.41 -31.45 8.84
CA GLY A 500 1.32 -31.79 9.74
C GLY A 500 0.47 -30.56 10.01
N ALA A 501 -0.85 -30.76 10.15
CA ALA A 501 -1.72 -29.70 10.60
C ALA A 501 -1.40 -29.33 12.06
N VAL A 502 -1.46 -28.05 12.36
CA VAL A 502 -1.26 -27.50 13.71
C VAL A 502 -2.55 -27.65 14.54
N GLY A 503 -2.41 -27.83 15.86
CA GLY A 503 -3.53 -28.02 16.78
C GLY A 503 -3.90 -29.50 16.97
N GLY A 504 -2.98 -30.40 16.63
CA GLY A 504 -3.11 -31.83 16.91
C GLY A 504 -3.05 -32.15 18.42
N ALA A 505 -3.22 -33.41 18.77
CA ALA A 505 -3.23 -33.85 20.17
C ALA A 505 -1.94 -33.49 20.94
N ASP A 506 -0.78 -33.51 20.27
CA ASP A 506 0.51 -33.18 20.87
C ASP A 506 0.66 -31.67 21.11
N ASP A 507 0.18 -30.83 20.17
CA ASP A 507 0.17 -29.37 20.32
C ASP A 507 -0.78 -28.95 21.45
N LEU A 508 -2.00 -29.51 21.47
CA LEU A 508 -2.96 -29.26 22.54
C LEU A 508 -2.45 -29.73 23.90
N ALA A 509 -1.65 -30.79 23.97
CA ALA A 509 -1.02 -31.21 25.22
C ALA A 509 -0.05 -30.15 25.76
N LYS A 510 0.77 -29.54 24.88
CA LYS A 510 1.69 -28.44 25.23
C LYS A 510 0.91 -27.20 25.69
N ILE A 511 -0.14 -26.81 24.97
CA ILE A 511 -1.01 -25.69 25.35
C ILE A 511 -1.66 -25.92 26.72
N ASN A 512 -2.17 -27.12 26.99
CA ASN A 512 -2.77 -27.44 28.29
C ASN A 512 -1.72 -27.41 29.42
N GLU A 513 -0.47 -27.80 29.16
CA GLU A 513 0.63 -27.66 30.12
C GLU A 513 0.93 -26.18 30.41
N ILE A 514 1.00 -25.33 29.37
CA ILE A 514 1.18 -23.88 29.52
C ILE A 514 0.07 -23.25 30.36
N ILE A 515 -1.21 -23.57 30.09
CA ILE A 515 -2.35 -23.05 30.88
C ILE A 515 -2.29 -23.52 32.33
N SER A 516 -1.91 -24.78 32.58
CA SER A 516 -1.73 -25.30 33.93
C SER A 516 -0.62 -24.55 34.67
N ASP A 517 0.53 -24.33 34.02
CA ASP A 517 1.68 -23.63 34.59
C ASP A 517 1.36 -22.15 34.85
N LEU A 518 0.64 -21.49 33.94
CA LEU A 518 0.09 -20.15 34.15
C LEU A 518 -0.81 -20.13 35.39
N GLY A 519 -1.67 -21.13 35.55
CA GLY A 519 -2.57 -21.21 36.70
C GLY A 519 -1.90 -21.53 38.04
N ASP A 520 -0.74 -22.17 38.02
CA ASP A 520 0.06 -22.45 39.24
C ASP A 520 0.99 -21.29 39.62
N THR A 521 1.34 -20.43 38.66
CA THR A 521 2.23 -19.27 38.86
C THR A 521 1.49 -17.94 39.03
N ASP A 522 0.33 -17.79 38.42
CA ASP A 522 -0.47 -16.58 38.42
C ASP A 522 -1.90 -16.84 38.92
N SER A 523 -2.35 -15.98 39.83
CA SER A 523 -3.66 -16.09 40.49
C SER A 523 -4.86 -15.81 39.58
N ILE A 524 -4.71 -15.08 38.48
CA ILE A 524 -5.77 -14.83 37.50
C ILE A 524 -6.03 -16.10 36.69
N PHE A 525 -4.97 -16.75 36.23
CA PHE A 525 -5.06 -18.00 35.46
C PHE A 525 -5.44 -19.22 36.33
N ASN A 526 -5.27 -19.15 37.65
CA ASN A 526 -5.65 -20.23 38.57
C ASN A 526 -7.14 -20.66 38.45
N PHE A 527 -8.04 -19.75 38.05
CA PHE A 527 -9.45 -20.10 37.81
C PHE A 527 -9.68 -20.99 36.58
N VAL A 528 -8.74 -20.97 35.64
CA VAL A 528 -8.83 -21.71 34.37
C VAL A 528 -7.81 -22.84 34.25
N LYS A 529 -7.00 -23.10 35.28
CA LYS A 529 -5.95 -24.14 35.24
C LYS A 529 -6.43 -25.56 34.98
N ASP A 530 -7.65 -25.86 35.40
CA ASP A 530 -8.29 -27.18 35.22
C ASP A 530 -9.13 -27.24 33.92
N VAL A 531 -9.17 -26.14 33.14
CA VAL A 531 -9.86 -26.09 31.84
C VAL A 531 -8.99 -26.83 30.83
N LYS A 532 -9.56 -27.89 30.26
CA LYS A 532 -8.89 -28.66 29.21
C LYS A 532 -9.30 -28.12 27.85
N ILE A 533 -8.33 -27.63 27.09
CA ILE A 533 -8.49 -27.22 25.69
C ILE A 533 -8.51 -28.48 24.83
N GLU A 534 -9.63 -28.70 24.13
CA GLU A 534 -9.86 -29.85 23.24
C GLU A 534 -9.82 -29.47 21.76
N ALA A 535 -9.94 -28.18 21.43
CA ALA A 535 -9.78 -27.63 20.11
C ALA A 535 -9.37 -26.15 20.18
N THR A 536 -8.72 -25.67 19.13
CA THR A 536 -8.34 -24.26 18.95
C THR A 536 -9.54 -23.42 18.55
N SER A 537 -9.46 -22.12 18.79
CA SER A 537 -10.49 -21.11 18.50
C SER A 537 -11.86 -21.34 19.18
N GLU A 538 -11.99 -22.37 20.02
CA GLU A 538 -13.18 -22.62 20.83
C GLU A 538 -13.15 -21.80 22.13
N GLU A 539 -14.34 -21.40 22.57
CA GLU A 539 -14.54 -20.61 23.79
C GLU A 539 -14.89 -21.52 24.99
N TYR A 540 -14.05 -21.52 26.02
CA TYR A 540 -14.21 -22.31 27.24
C TYR A 540 -14.62 -21.42 28.41
N LYS A 541 -15.79 -21.68 28.99
CA LYS A 541 -16.39 -20.80 30.02
C LYS A 541 -16.27 -21.38 31.42
N VAL A 542 -15.89 -20.53 32.36
CA VAL A 542 -15.89 -20.80 33.80
C VAL A 542 -16.73 -19.74 34.50
N THR A 543 -17.89 -20.14 35.05
CA THR A 543 -18.72 -19.24 35.84
C THR A 543 -18.38 -19.36 37.31
N THR A 544 -18.14 -18.22 37.94
CA THR A 544 -17.97 -18.08 39.38
C THR A 544 -19.12 -17.22 39.94
N PRO A 545 -19.27 -17.10 41.27
CA PRO A 545 -20.31 -16.26 41.85
C PRO A 545 -20.23 -14.75 41.52
N ALA A 546 -19.06 -14.23 41.17
CA ALA A 546 -18.85 -12.80 40.86
C ALA A 546 -18.43 -12.50 39.43
N MET A 547 -18.02 -13.50 38.68
CA MET A 547 -17.46 -13.30 37.34
C MET A 547 -17.62 -14.54 36.48
N ASP A 548 -17.82 -14.28 35.20
CA ASP A 548 -17.73 -15.26 34.12
C ASP A 548 -16.38 -15.08 33.45
N LEU A 549 -15.61 -16.16 33.36
CA LEU A 549 -14.36 -16.21 32.61
C LEU A 549 -14.60 -16.94 31.29
N SER A 550 -13.96 -16.44 30.24
CA SER A 550 -13.93 -17.04 28.92
C SER A 550 -12.48 -17.18 28.48
N LEU A 551 -12.05 -18.42 28.25
CA LEU A 551 -10.72 -18.76 27.78
C LEU A 551 -10.82 -19.23 26.33
N LYS A 552 -9.97 -18.68 25.46
CA LYS A 552 -9.84 -19.07 24.06
C LYS A 552 -8.35 -19.20 23.74
N VAL A 553 -7.99 -20.22 22.97
CA VAL A 553 -6.63 -20.36 22.43
C VAL A 553 -6.71 -20.36 20.91
N ASP A 554 -6.08 -19.37 20.31
CA ASP A 554 -5.86 -19.32 18.86
C ASP A 554 -4.42 -19.72 18.55
N LEU A 555 -4.23 -20.44 17.46
CA LEU A 555 -2.89 -20.77 16.95
C LEU A 555 -2.69 -20.04 15.63
N GLU A 556 -1.48 -19.55 15.43
CA GLU A 556 -0.95 -19.00 14.18
C GLU A 556 -1.98 -18.25 13.33
N GLY A 557 -2.33 -18.77 12.14
CA GLY A 557 -3.26 -18.12 11.20
C GLY A 557 -4.69 -17.86 11.71
N SER A 558 -5.02 -18.25 12.94
CA SER A 558 -6.29 -17.91 13.61
C SER A 558 -6.17 -16.75 14.61
N ILE A 559 -4.95 -16.31 14.92
CA ILE A 559 -4.70 -15.18 15.83
C ILE A 559 -5.21 -13.90 15.17
N SER A 560 -5.91 -13.08 15.95
CA SER A 560 -6.52 -11.84 15.48
C SER A 560 -5.45 -10.79 15.14
N ASP A 561 -5.79 -9.93 14.19
CA ASP A 561 -5.08 -8.70 13.81
C ASP A 561 -5.62 -7.44 14.51
N ASP A 562 -6.69 -7.56 15.29
CA ASP A 562 -7.33 -6.47 16.03
C ASP A 562 -7.15 -6.65 17.54
N ASP A 563 -6.32 -5.78 18.13
CA ASP A 563 -6.08 -5.69 19.56
C ASP A 563 -6.90 -4.56 20.24
N GLY A 564 -7.63 -3.76 19.46
CA GLY A 564 -8.38 -2.57 19.88
C GLY A 564 -7.52 -1.38 20.31
N ASP A 565 -8.05 -0.15 20.15
CA ASP A 565 -7.36 1.14 20.37
C ASP A 565 -6.84 1.42 21.81
N THR A 566 -7.07 0.52 22.79
CA THR A 566 -6.82 0.78 24.23
C THR A 566 -6.02 -0.32 24.94
N SER A 567 -5.29 -1.16 24.22
CA SER A 567 -4.46 -2.21 24.83
C SER A 567 -3.12 -1.66 25.37
N VAL A 568 -2.68 -2.18 26.51
CA VAL A 568 -1.26 -2.06 26.97
C VAL A 568 -0.54 -3.32 26.51
N THR A 569 0.59 -3.19 25.83
CA THR A 569 1.46 -4.31 25.46
C THR A 569 2.71 -4.31 26.34
N TYR A 570 3.07 -5.46 26.88
CA TYR A 570 4.33 -5.69 27.57
C TYR A 570 5.15 -6.75 26.85
N ASN A 571 6.39 -6.42 26.53
CA ASN A 571 7.32 -7.33 25.86
C ASN A 571 7.97 -8.25 26.88
N VAL A 572 7.92 -9.56 26.65
CA VAL A 572 8.57 -10.56 27.48
C VAL A 572 9.83 -11.03 26.77
N ASN A 573 10.98 -10.93 27.46
CA ASN A 573 12.25 -11.44 26.96
C ASN A 573 12.96 -12.22 28.07
N ASP A 574 13.33 -13.47 27.80
CA ASP A 574 13.98 -14.36 28.76
C ASP A 574 13.26 -14.44 30.12
N GLY A 575 11.93 -14.49 30.05
CA GLY A 575 11.01 -14.55 31.19
C GLY A 575 10.91 -13.28 32.04
N SER A 576 11.48 -12.17 31.57
CA SER A 576 11.40 -10.86 32.25
C SER A 576 10.56 -9.89 31.42
N VAL A 577 9.74 -9.08 32.10
CA VAL A 577 8.86 -8.13 31.41
C VAL A 577 9.53 -6.78 31.27
N HIS A 578 9.57 -6.29 30.03
CA HIS A 578 9.99 -4.95 29.67
C HIS A 578 8.77 -4.15 29.23
N VAL A 579 8.53 -3.03 29.93
CA VAL A 579 7.46 -2.10 29.55
C VAL A 579 7.98 -1.17 28.47
N ASP A 580 7.38 -1.21 27.29
CA ASP A 580 7.58 -0.20 26.26
C ASP A 580 6.36 0.72 26.28
N LEU A 581 6.58 2.01 26.57
CA LEU A 581 5.53 3.02 26.68
C LEU A 581 5.82 4.11 25.66
N GLY A 582 4.87 4.39 24.75
CA GLY A 582 4.98 5.52 23.83
C GLY A 582 5.22 6.85 24.57
N ASP A 583 5.84 7.83 23.89
CA ASP A 583 6.32 9.08 24.50
C ASP A 583 5.22 9.85 25.27
N ASP A 584 4.00 9.90 24.73
CA ASP A 584 2.86 10.55 25.38
C ASP A 584 2.44 9.84 26.68
N ILE A 585 2.53 8.51 26.72
CA ILE A 585 2.20 7.66 27.87
C ILE A 585 3.30 7.77 28.93
N SER A 586 4.56 7.78 28.51
CA SER A 586 5.72 7.99 29.39
C SER A 586 5.66 9.34 30.11
N GLN A 587 5.22 10.39 29.42
CA GLN A 587 5.02 11.72 30.02
C GLN A 587 3.87 11.73 31.03
N LEU A 588 2.75 11.07 30.73
CA LEU A 588 1.58 10.96 31.61
C LEU A 588 1.85 10.09 32.86
N LEU A 589 2.62 9.00 32.74
CA LEU A 589 3.03 8.18 33.89
C LEU A 589 3.93 8.96 34.85
N ALA A 590 4.83 9.79 34.33
CA ALA A 590 5.71 10.64 35.13
C ALA A 590 4.92 11.68 35.97
N GLU A 591 3.75 12.10 35.48
CA GLU A 591 2.85 13.04 36.17
C GLU A 591 1.97 12.37 37.24
N ASN A 592 1.73 11.05 37.17
CA ASN A 592 0.86 10.28 38.07
C ASN A 592 1.59 9.21 38.92
N THR A 593 2.80 9.53 39.37
CA THR A 593 3.78 8.67 40.06
C THR A 593 3.34 7.95 41.36
N ALA A 594 2.12 8.15 41.87
CA ALA A 594 1.69 7.59 43.15
C ALA A 594 1.18 6.13 43.10
N GLY A 595 0.91 5.57 41.91
CA GLY A 595 0.28 4.24 41.77
C GLY A 595 0.98 3.24 40.86
N PHE A 596 1.97 3.66 40.07
CA PHE A 596 2.55 2.83 38.99
C PHE A 596 3.78 1.98 39.38
N THR A 597 4.20 2.02 40.64
CA THR A 597 5.38 1.28 41.13
C THR A 597 5.01 0.14 42.07
N ASP A 598 3.88 -0.55 41.83
CA ASP A 598 3.56 -1.68 42.68
C ASP A 598 4.39 -2.90 42.27
N THR A 599 5.28 -3.31 43.18
CA THR A 599 6.12 -4.52 43.02
C THR A 599 5.27 -5.76 42.74
N ALA A 600 3.99 -5.77 43.13
CA ALA A 600 3.05 -6.85 42.87
C ALA A 600 2.66 -7.01 41.38
N VAL A 601 2.48 -5.91 40.63
CA VAL A 601 2.11 -5.97 39.19
C VAL A 601 3.28 -6.50 38.39
N THR A 602 4.47 -5.93 38.61
CA THR A 602 5.70 -6.39 37.95
C THR A 602 5.97 -7.85 38.33
N ALA A 603 5.78 -8.26 39.59
CA ALA A 603 5.97 -9.65 39.99
C ALA A 603 4.98 -10.61 39.31
N SER A 604 3.72 -10.21 39.06
CA SER A 604 2.78 -11.07 38.33
C SER A 604 3.09 -11.15 36.85
N LEU A 605 3.38 -9.99 36.23
CA LEU A 605 3.81 -9.94 34.83
C LEU A 605 5.09 -10.76 34.63
N ASP A 606 6.06 -10.66 35.53
CA ASP A 606 7.25 -11.53 35.56
C ASP A 606 6.89 -13.00 35.82
N SER A 607 5.84 -13.31 36.59
CA SER A 607 5.39 -14.70 36.81
C SER A 607 4.82 -15.30 35.52
N VAL A 608 3.93 -14.57 34.85
CA VAL A 608 3.39 -14.94 33.53
C VAL A 608 4.53 -15.02 32.50
N GLY A 609 5.40 -14.01 32.47
CA GLY A 609 6.59 -13.97 31.63
C GLY A 609 7.49 -15.17 31.84
N SER A 610 7.65 -15.63 33.10
CA SER A 610 8.45 -16.80 33.42
C SER A 610 7.88 -18.11 32.85
N VAL A 611 6.59 -18.18 32.53
CA VAL A 611 5.97 -19.33 31.87
C VAL A 611 6.18 -19.24 30.35
N ILE A 612 5.79 -18.12 29.73
CA ILE A 612 5.83 -17.99 28.26
C ILE A 612 7.23 -17.73 27.70
N LYS A 613 8.18 -17.29 28.55
CA LYS A 613 9.59 -16.96 28.24
C LYS A 613 9.81 -15.79 27.30
N ASN A 614 9.23 -15.83 26.10
CA ASN A 614 9.34 -14.77 25.10
C ASN A 614 7.96 -14.55 24.47
N GLY A 615 7.66 -13.31 24.10
CA GLY A 615 6.40 -12.93 23.47
C GLY A 615 5.81 -11.66 24.05
N GLU A 616 4.49 -11.53 24.01
CA GLU A 616 3.78 -10.32 24.41
C GLU A 616 2.67 -10.64 25.41
N ILE A 617 2.49 -9.75 26.39
CA ILE A 617 1.31 -9.74 27.27
C ILE A 617 0.53 -8.49 26.90
N LYS A 618 -0.75 -8.65 26.52
CA LYS A 618 -1.63 -7.53 26.22
C LYS A 618 -2.80 -7.51 27.19
N ASN A 619 -3.16 -6.32 27.67
CA ASN A 619 -4.35 -6.16 28.50
C ASN A 619 -5.27 -5.04 28.00
N LYS A 620 -6.57 -5.26 28.09
CA LYS A 620 -7.61 -4.26 27.81
C LYS A 620 -8.68 -4.28 28.89
N ILE A 621 -9.18 -3.12 29.29
CA ILE A 621 -10.36 -3.00 30.16
C ILE A 621 -11.45 -2.26 29.41
N ASP A 622 -12.63 -2.88 29.33
CA ASP A 622 -13.85 -2.26 28.82
C ASP A 622 -14.84 -2.10 29.97
N VAL A 623 -15.26 -0.86 30.26
CA VAL A 623 -16.27 -0.56 31.29
C VAL A 623 -17.44 0.19 30.66
N SER A 624 -18.64 -0.30 30.92
CA SER A 624 -19.91 0.32 30.54
C SER A 624 -20.84 0.42 31.75
N ALA A 625 -21.99 1.08 31.57
CA ALA A 625 -23.02 1.18 32.61
C ALA A 625 -23.57 -0.18 33.08
N THR A 626 -23.33 -1.26 32.32
CA THR A 626 -23.92 -2.59 32.57
C THR A 626 -22.91 -3.73 32.59
N ALA A 627 -21.64 -3.48 32.24
CA ALA A 627 -20.63 -4.52 32.13
C ALA A 627 -19.24 -3.96 32.45
N THR A 628 -18.45 -4.76 33.14
CA THR A 628 -17.03 -4.50 33.41
C THR A 628 -16.29 -5.75 32.96
N THR A 629 -15.50 -5.63 31.90
CA THR A 629 -14.74 -6.74 31.32
C THR A 629 -13.26 -6.40 31.27
N ILE A 630 -12.42 -7.38 31.60
CA ILE A 630 -10.98 -7.32 31.45
C ILE A 630 -10.56 -8.41 30.48
N THR A 631 -9.82 -8.07 29.44
CA THR A 631 -9.28 -9.00 28.46
C THR A 631 -7.77 -9.07 28.63
N PHE A 632 -7.25 -10.28 28.81
CA PHE A 632 -5.83 -10.60 28.74
C PHE A 632 -5.56 -11.39 27.48
N LYS A 633 -4.53 -11.02 26.73
CA LYS A 633 -4.00 -11.83 25.63
C LYS A 633 -2.53 -12.13 25.92
N LEU A 634 -2.12 -13.36 25.68
CA LEU A 634 -0.75 -13.80 25.80
C LEU A 634 -0.32 -14.38 24.46
N ASP A 635 0.61 -13.70 23.79
CA ASP A 635 1.21 -14.15 22.55
C ASP A 635 2.58 -14.75 22.85
N SER A 636 2.84 -15.96 22.38
CA SER A 636 4.16 -16.62 22.50
C SER A 636 4.23 -17.80 21.52
N THR A 637 5.30 -18.59 21.59
CA THR A 637 5.58 -19.66 20.63
C THR A 637 5.78 -21.02 21.31
N PHE A 638 5.55 -22.09 20.56
CA PHE A 638 5.93 -23.44 20.94
C PHE A 638 6.45 -24.23 19.73
N GLU A 639 7.29 -25.23 19.98
CA GLU A 639 7.81 -26.10 18.92
C GLU A 639 6.72 -27.09 18.46
N HIS A 640 6.42 -27.14 17.17
CA HIS A 640 5.56 -28.13 16.52
C HIS A 640 6.42 -29.10 15.69
N GLU A 641 6.36 -30.39 16.00
CA GLU A 641 7.02 -31.43 15.20
C GLU A 641 6.11 -31.85 14.04
N SER A 642 6.43 -31.39 12.85
CA SER A 642 5.66 -31.66 11.64
C SER A 642 6.02 -33.03 11.05
N ASN A 643 5.04 -33.65 10.38
CA ASN A 643 5.21 -34.97 9.77
C ASN A 643 6.18 -34.98 8.56
N ASN A 644 6.58 -33.81 8.07
CA ASN A 644 7.60 -33.62 7.05
C ASN A 644 9.05 -33.73 7.61
N GLY A 645 9.18 -33.97 8.92
CA GLY A 645 10.46 -34.18 9.60
C GLY A 645 11.13 -32.88 10.06
N LYS A 646 10.42 -31.76 10.02
CA LYS A 646 10.87 -30.45 10.52
C LYS A 646 10.15 -30.07 11.81
N THR A 647 10.80 -29.19 12.57
CA THR A 647 10.21 -28.56 13.74
C THR A 647 9.97 -27.09 13.39
N TYR A 648 8.73 -26.63 13.55
CA TYR A 648 8.33 -25.25 13.32
C TYR A 648 8.09 -24.56 14.66
N GLU A 649 8.42 -23.29 14.75
CA GLU A 649 8.05 -22.46 15.88
C GLU A 649 6.68 -21.83 15.58
N ILE A 650 5.65 -22.28 16.30
CA ILE A 650 4.25 -21.89 16.06
C ILE A 650 3.81 -20.89 17.12
N GLU A 651 3.24 -19.78 16.70
CA GLU A 651 2.66 -18.77 17.58
C GLU A 651 1.31 -19.23 18.13
N TYR A 652 1.03 -18.89 19.39
CA TYR A 652 -0.25 -19.07 20.04
C TYR A 652 -0.66 -17.79 20.75
N GLU A 653 -1.96 -17.50 20.75
CA GLU A 653 -2.59 -16.46 21.56
C GLU A 653 -3.54 -17.12 22.58
N ILE A 654 -3.27 -16.93 23.88
CA ILE A 654 -4.24 -17.25 24.93
C ILE A 654 -5.03 -15.98 25.25
N THR A 655 -6.31 -15.96 24.87
CA THR A 655 -7.23 -14.89 25.25
C THR A 655 -8.05 -15.32 26.48
N LEU A 656 -7.94 -14.57 27.57
CA LEU A 656 -8.74 -14.71 28.79
C LEU A 656 -9.58 -13.43 29.00
N VAL A 657 -10.89 -13.55 28.83
CA VAL A 657 -11.85 -12.48 29.12
C VAL A 657 -12.52 -12.75 30.47
N VAL A 658 -12.43 -11.79 31.38
CA VAL A 658 -13.05 -11.82 32.71
C VAL A 658 -14.18 -10.79 32.75
N SER A 659 -15.42 -11.27 32.87
CA SER A 659 -16.62 -10.44 32.94
C SER A 659 -17.18 -10.43 34.34
N PHE A 660 -17.18 -9.27 35.01
CA PHE A 660 -17.69 -9.14 36.37
C PHE A 660 -19.20 -8.92 36.40
N HIS A 661 -19.87 -9.59 37.32
CA HIS A 661 -21.30 -9.43 37.59
C HIS A 661 -21.58 -9.38 39.09
N SER A 662 -22.78 -8.95 39.46
CA SER A 662 -23.19 -8.94 40.86
C SER A 662 -23.34 -10.36 41.42
N ILE A 663 -22.95 -10.56 42.67
CA ILE A 663 -23.22 -11.77 43.43
C ILE A 663 -24.69 -11.73 43.88
N ILE A 664 -25.49 -12.71 43.45
CA ILE A 664 -26.93 -12.79 43.71
C ILE A 664 -27.27 -13.96 44.65
N THR A 665 -28.39 -13.85 45.37
CA THR A 665 -28.85 -14.90 46.30
C THR A 665 -29.50 -16.09 45.58
N PRO A 666 -29.38 -17.34 46.09
CA PRO A 666 -28.73 -17.72 47.35
C PRO A 666 -27.20 -17.72 47.27
N LEU A 667 -26.54 -17.23 48.33
CA LEU A 667 -25.08 -17.14 48.38
C LEU A 667 -24.45 -18.54 48.52
N PRO A 668 -23.33 -18.80 47.84
CA PRO A 668 -22.50 -19.99 48.09
C PRO A 668 -22.03 -20.05 49.55
N ASP A 669 -21.86 -21.26 50.09
CA ASP A 669 -21.52 -21.49 51.51
C ASP A 669 -20.20 -20.85 51.97
N TRP A 670 -19.33 -20.49 51.02
CA TRP A 670 -18.03 -19.87 51.24
C TRP A 670 -18.01 -18.35 51.00
N ILE A 671 -19.15 -17.74 50.67
CA ILE A 671 -19.30 -16.28 50.53
C ILE A 671 -20.25 -15.75 51.60
N THR A 672 -19.77 -14.80 52.41
CA THR A 672 -20.60 -14.09 53.39
C THR A 672 -21.42 -12.98 52.72
N ALA A 673 -22.55 -12.61 53.33
CA ALA A 673 -23.36 -11.49 52.86
C ALA A 673 -22.57 -10.17 52.81
N THR A 674 -21.64 -9.97 53.75
CA THR A 674 -20.77 -8.78 53.78
C THR A 674 -19.82 -8.73 52.59
N GLU A 675 -19.24 -9.87 52.19
CA GLU A 675 -18.38 -9.95 51.00
C GLU A 675 -19.18 -9.73 49.72
N ALA A 676 -20.38 -10.30 49.62
CA ALA A 676 -21.27 -10.09 48.48
C ALA A 676 -21.70 -8.62 48.34
N ASP A 677 -22.07 -7.97 49.44
CA ASP A 677 -22.45 -6.55 49.45
C ASP A 677 -21.27 -5.64 49.10
N ALA A 678 -20.07 -5.95 49.61
CA ALA A 678 -18.86 -5.20 49.29
C ALA A 678 -18.50 -5.29 47.79
N HIS A 679 -18.54 -6.51 47.22
CA HIS A 679 -18.33 -6.74 45.78
C HIS A 679 -19.35 -5.98 44.93
N ASN A 680 -20.63 -6.13 45.23
CA ASN A 680 -21.71 -5.50 44.47
C ASN A 680 -21.65 -3.97 44.53
N SER A 681 -21.30 -3.42 45.70
CA SER A 681 -21.15 -1.97 45.88
C SER A 681 -19.98 -1.43 45.06
N ALA A 682 -18.83 -2.11 45.11
CA ALA A 682 -17.65 -1.75 44.36
C ALA A 682 -17.87 -1.82 42.84
N LEU A 683 -18.51 -2.89 42.35
CA LEU A 683 -18.86 -3.01 40.92
C LEU A 683 -19.79 -1.86 40.46
N THR A 684 -20.75 -1.48 41.29
CA THR A 684 -21.67 -0.37 41.00
C THR A 684 -20.94 0.98 40.95
N GLU A 685 -19.96 1.19 41.82
CA GLU A 685 -19.15 2.41 41.86
C GLU A 685 -18.29 2.55 40.58
N ILE A 686 -17.60 1.48 40.18
CA ILE A 686 -16.80 1.42 38.95
C ILE A 686 -17.67 1.71 37.71
N GLN A 687 -18.83 1.07 37.62
CA GLN A 687 -19.76 1.29 36.50
C GLN A 687 -20.36 2.71 36.51
N GLY A 688 -20.61 3.28 37.70
CA GLY A 688 -21.12 4.63 37.87
C GLY A 688 -20.12 5.71 37.46
N ASP A 689 -18.83 5.52 37.76
CA ASP A 689 -17.77 6.45 37.38
C ASP A 689 -17.42 6.37 35.89
N ALA A 690 -17.51 5.19 35.25
CA ALA A 690 -17.33 5.05 33.81
C ALA A 690 -18.32 5.92 32.99
N VAL A 691 -19.56 6.07 33.46
CA VAL A 691 -20.58 6.95 32.85
C VAL A 691 -20.19 8.43 32.91
N ARG A 692 -19.36 8.84 33.89
CA ARG A 692 -18.91 10.23 34.08
C ARG A 692 -17.68 10.59 33.22
N ILE A 693 -16.98 9.60 32.66
CA ILE A 693 -15.70 9.74 31.94
C ILE A 693 -15.91 9.85 30.41
N MET A 694 -17.12 9.63 29.89
CA MET A 694 -17.46 9.73 28.45
C MET A 694 -17.32 11.14 27.81
N GLU A 695 -16.72 12.13 28.50
CA GLU A 695 -16.50 13.49 27.99
C GLU A 695 -15.03 13.85 27.62
N GLY A 696 -14.10 12.88 27.52
CA GLY A 696 -12.87 13.12 26.74
C GLY A 696 -11.51 12.67 27.30
N ALA A 697 -11.45 11.72 28.24
CA ALA A 697 -10.19 11.24 28.83
C ALA A 697 -10.07 9.69 28.88
N ALA A 698 -10.62 9.00 27.87
CA ALA A 698 -10.84 7.55 27.91
C ALA A 698 -9.55 6.69 27.89
N VAL A 699 -8.48 7.16 27.26
CA VAL A 699 -7.26 6.35 27.05
C VAL A 699 -6.43 6.24 28.35
N VAL A 700 -6.24 7.34 29.07
CA VAL A 700 -5.32 7.40 30.23
C VAL A 700 -5.85 6.65 31.46
N VAL A 701 -7.18 6.67 31.64
CA VAL A 701 -7.84 6.02 32.78
C VAL A 701 -7.89 4.51 32.60
N GLY A 702 -8.06 4.00 31.37
CA GLY A 702 -8.02 2.56 31.08
C GLY A 702 -6.66 1.92 31.37
N LEU A 703 -5.56 2.60 31.04
CA LEU A 703 -4.19 2.11 31.22
C LEU A 703 -3.79 2.03 32.71
N ALA A 704 -4.13 3.05 33.50
CA ALA A 704 -3.84 3.09 34.94
C ALA A 704 -4.74 2.15 35.77
N ILE A 705 -6.03 2.05 35.42
CA ILE A 705 -6.95 1.10 36.06
C ILE A 705 -6.59 -0.34 35.66
N GLY A 706 -6.13 -0.57 34.42
CA GLY A 706 -5.57 -1.83 33.92
C GLY A 706 -4.55 -2.43 34.88
N ALA A 707 -3.46 -1.71 35.10
CA ALA A 707 -2.36 -2.15 35.95
C ALA A 707 -2.79 -2.36 37.42
N ILE A 708 -3.67 -1.52 37.97
CA ILE A 708 -4.07 -1.62 39.39
C ILE A 708 -5.15 -2.70 39.62
N ALA A 709 -6.04 -2.92 38.66
CA ALA A 709 -7.03 -4.02 38.71
C ALA A 709 -6.34 -5.39 38.70
N ILE A 710 -5.30 -5.51 37.87
CA ILE A 710 -4.36 -6.64 37.84
C ILE A 710 -3.74 -6.82 39.25
N ALA A 711 -3.17 -5.76 39.84
CA ALA A 711 -2.59 -5.80 41.20
C ALA A 711 -3.58 -6.31 42.26
N GLY A 712 -4.83 -5.82 42.23
CA GLY A 712 -5.87 -6.15 43.20
C GLY A 712 -6.40 -7.59 43.10
N LEU A 713 -6.59 -8.08 41.87
CA LEU A 713 -6.97 -9.49 41.63
C LEU A 713 -5.86 -10.44 42.08
N ILE A 714 -4.60 -10.05 41.85
CA ILE A 714 -3.43 -10.91 42.06
C ILE A 714 -3.01 -11.02 43.53
N ALA A 715 -3.01 -9.90 44.25
CA ALA A 715 -2.40 -9.83 45.58
C ALA A 715 -3.12 -10.66 46.67
N SER A 716 -4.33 -11.19 46.44
CA SER A 716 -5.15 -11.76 47.52
C SER A 716 -5.69 -13.17 47.29
N GLY A 717 -5.68 -13.72 46.07
CA GLY A 717 -6.27 -15.05 45.78
C GLY A 717 -7.71 -15.22 46.28
N THR A 718 -8.40 -14.12 46.60
CA THR A 718 -9.72 -14.03 47.22
C THR A 718 -10.42 -12.79 46.67
N PHE A 719 -11.76 -12.81 46.65
CA PHE A 719 -12.64 -11.78 46.09
C PHE A 719 -12.48 -10.41 46.78
N VAL A 720 -11.42 -9.64 46.47
CA VAL A 720 -11.23 -8.32 47.07
C VAL A 720 -11.22 -7.23 46.00
N VAL A 721 -12.43 -6.79 45.64
CA VAL A 721 -12.70 -5.63 44.75
C VAL A 721 -12.24 -4.30 45.35
N GLY A 722 -11.87 -4.26 46.63
CA GLY A 722 -11.48 -3.03 47.34
C GLY A 722 -10.32 -2.27 46.67
N TYR A 723 -9.36 -2.97 46.06
CA TYR A 723 -8.24 -2.35 45.36
C TYR A 723 -8.65 -1.69 44.03
N LEU A 724 -9.64 -2.25 43.31
CA LEU A 724 -10.18 -1.64 42.09
C LEU A 724 -10.88 -0.31 42.41
N VAL A 725 -11.59 -0.24 43.54
CA VAL A 725 -12.27 0.99 44.00
C VAL A 725 -11.27 2.09 44.32
N ASP A 726 -10.20 1.77 45.07
CA ASP A 726 -9.16 2.74 45.40
C ASP A 726 -8.40 3.23 44.14
N ALA A 727 -8.22 2.35 43.15
CA ALA A 727 -7.60 2.67 41.86
C ALA A 727 -8.43 3.64 41.01
N VAL A 728 -9.73 3.33 40.87
CA VAL A 728 -10.68 4.15 40.12
C VAL A 728 -10.86 5.50 40.81
N ALA A 729 -10.96 5.51 42.14
CA ALA A 729 -11.03 6.75 42.93
C ALA A 729 -9.76 7.61 42.80
N LEU A 730 -8.56 7.00 42.70
CA LEU A 730 -7.32 7.72 42.42
C LEU A 730 -7.31 8.33 41.00
N ALA A 731 -7.76 7.58 40.00
CA ALA A 731 -7.82 8.03 38.61
C ALA A 731 -8.85 9.16 38.41
N VAL A 732 -10.01 9.05 39.07
CA VAL A 732 -11.06 10.09 39.04
C VAL A 732 -10.66 11.33 39.85
N GLY A 733 -9.83 11.18 40.89
CA GLY A 733 -9.34 12.29 41.70
C GLY A 733 -8.17 13.08 41.08
N ALA A 734 -7.56 12.57 40.01
CA ALA A 734 -6.46 13.20 39.27
C ALA A 734 -6.94 14.05 38.06
N ILE A 735 -8.24 14.03 37.76
CA ILE A 735 -8.95 14.90 36.79
C ILE A 735 -9.57 16.07 37.57
#